data_AF-A0A9D2AGU4-F1
#
_entry.id   AF-A0A9D2AGU4-F1
#
_cell.length_a   1.000
_cell.length_b   1.000
_cell.length_c   1.000
_cell.angle_alpha   90.00
_cell.angle_beta   90.00
_cell.angle_gamma   90.00
#
_symmetry.space_group_name_H-M   'P 1'
#
loop_
_entity.id
_entity.type
_entity.pdbx_description
1 polymer ?
#
loop_
_entity_poly.entity_id
_entity_poly.type
_entity_poly.pdbx_seq_one_letter_code
_entity_poly.pdbx_strand_id
1 'polypeptide(L)'
;MKKRNFLAIILCWVLLLQPNVFALRAQAEEAVISKIMSFDGGDDPSFQLYGGTIVEGVDGSNAVRLQNGSGAATQYVDLGEFDVGTRSFSVSFWYNISEEQVMQSEYCALLSNKDWAAVINPGFMIATYGEPGTYKGLWIDFSAQGNSGRYYLSGQKNTDGRWHAATVVFDRTAKTATYYCDGEATGSFTFDFGTDGSASTGLHLYLGCDGKKNYGCLDTSFDEIRVYDGALSAEGAREDAMRLLAYRSAQELKETYDNYLSGGAVNAAMAEKYYEVSAQTQELLDSGDLEGAYERARRAFGEVFGMQNGEVLTSFNVVSDVHIDGAPEETYPVVKVYKDKLKRAMNSFNQLFPQTETLVLPGDFTKNGKGMDFDAFFKELNILNRHDNVLIALGNHEVKYSAAYTYDDVKEIFLEKMSRYGLDGEEIYYDRWIDGYHFIVLSTEEMEQKGGGAYLSDAQLQFLREKLAENALPGKPAFVILHQPLADTFPLSSKYPVGEQDAQIKEILKEYPGTFLISGHLHNGYLDERALVQNEYGVQFDCSALWQNELANQNGDYAYHVDVYADRVQILAVDTLHGEIDYRYTKIVPLSTLGAQADFADLPALRYTDAAGAEISLDETVYIVESDAQDWNAHAITLELEETKKVCGIRYLGGETGRVTAFDLEYSADGKTWKGIAGLKEFVGSDGYKVFRFAEVTAKYLRFVPLSSTLLTGDSFVTSVAELHAMGGV
;
A
#
# COMPACT_ATOMS: atom_id res chain seq x y z
N MET A 1 -29.63 10.97 34.69
CA MET A 1 -30.39 11.19 33.44
C MET A 1 -29.49 11.55 32.23
N LYS A 2 -28.27 11.02 32.12
CA LYS A 2 -27.33 11.28 31.00
C LYS A 2 -26.72 10.00 30.40
N LYS A 3 -27.49 8.91 30.31
CA LYS A 3 -27.06 7.65 29.64
C LYS A 3 -28.12 7.07 28.70
N ARG A 4 -29.20 7.82 28.43
CA ARG A 4 -30.33 7.37 27.59
C ARG A 4 -30.44 8.07 26.24
N ASN A 5 -29.56 9.05 25.95
CA ASN A 5 -29.58 9.79 24.68
C ASN A 5 -28.55 9.28 23.66
N PHE A 6 -27.63 8.39 24.03
CA PHE A 6 -26.61 7.87 23.12
C PHE A 6 -27.18 6.81 22.16
N LEU A 7 -28.19 6.04 22.59
CA LEU A 7 -28.84 5.01 21.77
C LEU A 7 -29.90 5.58 20.81
N ALA A 8 -30.46 6.77 21.12
CA ALA A 8 -31.48 7.41 20.29
C ALA A 8 -30.90 8.15 19.08
N ILE A 9 -29.62 8.53 19.15
CA ILE A 9 -28.91 9.16 18.01
C ILE A 9 -28.46 8.09 17.01
N ILE A 10 -28.12 6.87 17.45
CA ILE A 10 -27.72 5.78 16.54
C ILE A 10 -28.93 5.21 15.77
N LEU A 11 -30.13 5.20 16.37
CA LEU A 11 -31.33 4.59 15.76
C LEU A 11 -32.09 5.49 14.77
N CYS A 12 -31.84 6.81 14.74
CA CYS A 12 -32.52 7.72 13.81
C CYS A 12 -31.84 7.86 12.45
N TRP A 13 -30.63 7.32 12.26
CA TRP A 13 -29.84 7.50 11.04
C TRP A 13 -29.99 6.38 10.00
N VAL A 14 -30.65 5.27 10.35
CA VAL A 14 -30.81 4.11 9.45
C VAL A 14 -32.02 4.24 8.49
N LEU A 15 -32.81 5.32 8.55
CA LEU A 15 -34.10 5.40 7.83
C LEU A 15 -34.35 6.65 6.98
N LEU A 16 -33.31 7.41 6.61
CA LEU A 16 -33.46 8.55 5.68
C LEU A 16 -32.43 8.46 4.55
N LEU A 17 -32.51 7.38 3.77
CA LEU A 17 -31.84 7.29 2.48
C LEU A 17 -32.86 7.52 1.37
N GLN A 18 -32.41 8.24 0.34
CA GLN A 18 -33.06 8.62 -0.91
C GLN A 18 -33.80 9.98 -0.85
N PRO A 19 -33.21 11.00 -1.47
CA PRO A 19 -33.86 11.50 -2.69
C PRO A 19 -32.90 11.74 -3.86
N ASN A 20 -33.36 11.27 -5.02
CA ASN A 20 -33.04 11.62 -6.40
C ASN A 20 -32.13 12.85 -6.60
N VAL A 21 -30.95 12.59 -7.14
CA VAL A 21 -30.04 13.58 -7.72
C VAL A 21 -30.62 14.08 -9.05
N PHE A 22 -31.07 15.33 -9.09
CA PHE A 22 -31.16 16.07 -10.35
C PHE A 22 -30.87 17.57 -10.16
N ALA A 23 -29.91 18.01 -10.96
CA ALA A 23 -29.69 19.36 -11.48
C ALA A 23 -29.08 20.42 -10.55
N LEU A 24 -27.81 20.71 -10.79
CA LEU A 24 -27.29 22.08 -10.80
C LEU A 24 -26.57 22.30 -12.14
N ARG A 25 -27.15 23.15 -12.98
CA ARG A 25 -26.66 23.58 -14.29
C ARG A 25 -26.65 25.11 -14.27
N ALA A 26 -25.48 25.73 -14.41
CA ALA A 26 -25.40 27.14 -14.81
C ALA A 26 -24.01 27.51 -15.39
N GLN A 27 -23.89 27.30 -16.71
CA GLN A 27 -23.28 28.18 -17.71
C GLN A 27 -21.76 28.45 -17.67
N ALA A 28 -21.01 27.68 -18.45
CA ALA A 28 -19.95 28.18 -19.34
C ALA A 28 -19.76 27.23 -20.54
N GLU A 29 -20.23 27.60 -21.75
CA GLU A 29 -19.97 26.93 -23.05
C GLU A 29 -19.69 25.40 -23.01
N GLU A 30 -20.49 24.63 -22.25
CA GLU A 30 -20.12 23.28 -21.80
C GLU A 30 -20.02 22.28 -22.96
N ALA A 31 -18.88 21.60 -23.05
CA ALA A 31 -18.79 20.35 -23.79
C ALA A 31 -19.91 19.41 -23.32
N VAL A 32 -20.74 18.94 -24.26
CA VAL A 32 -21.91 18.13 -23.92
C VAL A 32 -21.45 16.70 -23.64
N ILE A 33 -21.85 16.11 -22.51
CA ILE A 33 -21.59 14.69 -22.27
C ILE A 33 -22.31 13.87 -23.35
N SER A 34 -21.53 13.16 -24.16
CA SER A 34 -22.04 12.30 -25.24
C SER A 34 -22.16 10.85 -24.80
N LYS A 35 -21.42 10.44 -23.76
CA LYS A 35 -21.48 9.09 -23.18
C LYS A 35 -21.18 9.10 -21.69
N ILE A 36 -21.94 8.30 -20.92
CA ILE A 36 -21.72 8.03 -19.49
C ILE A 36 -21.81 6.51 -19.31
N MET A 37 -20.95 5.97 -18.45
CA MET A 37 -20.99 4.59 -17.99
C MET A 37 -20.69 4.55 -16.50
N SER A 38 -21.50 3.80 -15.77
CA SER A 38 -21.23 3.31 -14.41
C SER A 38 -21.61 1.83 -14.33
N PHE A 39 -21.11 1.11 -13.32
CA PHE A 39 -21.33 -0.34 -13.19
C PHE A 39 -22.42 -0.72 -12.17
N ASP A 40 -23.22 0.25 -11.72
CA ASP A 40 -24.24 0.11 -10.67
C ASP A 40 -25.60 -0.47 -11.12
N GLY A 41 -25.75 -0.93 -12.37
CA GLY A 41 -27.02 -1.42 -12.90
C GLY A 41 -26.87 -2.44 -14.03
N GLY A 42 -27.75 -3.46 -14.04
CA GLY A 42 -27.77 -4.50 -15.08
C GLY A 42 -28.16 -4.01 -16.48
N ASP A 43 -27.72 -4.74 -17.51
CA ASP A 43 -27.88 -4.52 -18.96
C ASP A 43 -28.06 -3.04 -19.37
N ASP A 44 -27.03 -2.20 -19.19
CA ASP A 44 -26.96 -0.93 -19.89
C ASP A 44 -26.64 -1.19 -21.38
N PRO A 45 -27.57 -0.91 -22.32
CA PRO A 45 -27.34 -1.15 -23.74
C PRO A 45 -26.29 -0.21 -24.35
N SER A 46 -25.82 0.80 -23.60
CA SER A 46 -24.80 1.75 -24.07
C SER A 46 -23.41 1.15 -24.12
N PHE A 47 -23.18 -0.02 -23.51
CA PHE A 47 -21.92 -0.72 -23.54
C PHE A 47 -22.07 -2.24 -23.46
N GLN A 48 -20.99 -2.95 -23.72
CA GLN A 48 -20.92 -4.40 -23.54
C GLN A 48 -19.65 -4.78 -22.80
N LEU A 49 -19.82 -5.43 -21.64
CA LEU A 49 -18.72 -6.01 -20.89
C LEU A 49 -18.40 -7.40 -21.43
N TYR A 50 -17.15 -7.62 -21.80
CA TYR A 50 -16.63 -8.91 -22.21
C TYR A 50 -15.64 -9.38 -21.16
N GLY A 51 -15.97 -10.40 -20.36
CA GLY A 51 -15.13 -10.84 -19.24
C GLY A 51 -15.08 -9.83 -18.09
N GLY A 52 -14.02 -9.87 -17.28
CA GLY A 52 -13.85 -8.98 -16.13
C GLY A 52 -14.60 -9.42 -14.87
N THR A 53 -14.33 -8.73 -13.76
CA THR A 53 -14.98 -8.95 -12.46
C THR A 53 -15.51 -7.62 -11.92
N ILE A 54 -16.60 -7.65 -11.16
CA ILE A 54 -17.11 -6.48 -10.47
C ILE A 54 -16.40 -6.37 -9.11
N VAL A 55 -15.92 -5.16 -8.80
CA VAL A 55 -15.23 -4.81 -7.56
C VAL A 55 -15.86 -3.55 -6.95
N GLU A 56 -15.44 -3.17 -5.74
CA GLU A 56 -15.85 -1.91 -5.13
C GLU A 56 -15.24 -0.72 -5.92
N GLY A 57 -16.10 0.22 -6.29
CA GLY A 57 -15.80 1.44 -7.03
C GLY A 57 -15.35 2.59 -6.15
N VAL A 58 -15.12 3.74 -6.76
CA VAL A 58 -14.46 4.89 -6.11
C VAL A 58 -15.23 5.47 -4.92
N ASP A 59 -16.56 5.37 -4.93
CA ASP A 59 -17.48 5.87 -3.89
C ASP A 59 -18.24 4.74 -3.18
N GLY A 60 -17.77 3.49 -3.30
CA GLY A 60 -18.44 2.29 -2.78
C GLY A 60 -19.51 1.69 -3.71
N SER A 61 -19.67 2.24 -4.91
CA SER A 61 -20.41 1.67 -6.04
C SER A 61 -19.75 0.40 -6.59
N ASN A 62 -20.29 -0.14 -7.67
CA ASN A 62 -19.60 -1.15 -8.48
C ASN A 62 -18.64 -0.48 -9.46
N ALA A 63 -17.45 -1.07 -9.58
CA ALA A 63 -16.48 -0.84 -10.65
C ALA A 63 -16.18 -2.13 -11.41
N VAL A 64 -15.53 -2.03 -12.57
CA VAL A 64 -15.04 -3.20 -13.31
C VAL A 64 -13.54 -3.37 -13.13
N ARG A 65 -13.11 -4.56 -12.76
CA ARG A 65 -11.71 -5.00 -12.81
C ARG A 65 -11.49 -5.89 -14.02
N LEU A 66 -10.59 -5.46 -14.88
CA LEU A 66 -10.17 -6.17 -16.09
C LEU A 66 -8.78 -6.74 -15.87
N GLN A 67 -8.54 -7.96 -16.33
CA GLN A 67 -7.28 -8.67 -16.21
C GLN A 67 -6.96 -9.37 -17.54
N ASN A 68 -6.01 -8.85 -18.30
CA ASN A 68 -5.46 -9.51 -19.49
C ASN A 68 -3.98 -9.84 -19.31
N GLY A 69 -3.44 -10.65 -20.23
CA GLY A 69 -2.00 -10.72 -20.49
C GLY A 69 -1.58 -9.71 -21.55
N SER A 70 -0.26 -9.49 -21.71
CA SER A 70 0.32 -8.63 -22.75
C SER A 70 0.05 -9.22 -24.14
N GLY A 71 -1.09 -8.88 -24.75
CA GLY A 71 -1.52 -9.46 -26.02
C GLY A 71 -2.97 -9.12 -26.39
N ALA A 72 -3.61 -10.02 -27.14
CA ALA A 72 -5.03 -9.89 -27.47
C ALA A 72 -5.89 -9.90 -26.20
N ALA A 73 -6.79 -8.93 -26.08
CA ALA A 73 -7.64 -8.78 -24.91
C ALA A 73 -8.77 -9.82 -24.93
N THR A 74 -8.94 -10.50 -23.81
CA THR A 74 -10.08 -11.38 -23.53
C THR A 74 -11.08 -10.70 -22.59
N GLN A 75 -10.62 -9.68 -21.84
CA GLN A 75 -11.40 -8.86 -20.93
C GLN A 75 -11.36 -7.40 -21.36
N TYR A 76 -12.51 -6.82 -21.69
CA TYR A 76 -12.62 -5.41 -22.13
C TYR A 76 -14.07 -4.92 -22.07
N VAL A 77 -14.26 -3.61 -22.17
CA VAL A 77 -15.57 -3.00 -22.33
C VAL A 77 -15.69 -2.33 -23.69
N ASP A 78 -16.66 -2.75 -24.50
CA ASP A 78 -17.01 -2.10 -25.76
C ASP A 78 -17.94 -0.92 -25.48
N LEU A 79 -17.44 0.29 -25.73
CA LEU A 79 -18.18 1.54 -25.59
C LEU A 79 -18.88 1.94 -26.90
N GLY A 80 -18.91 1.10 -27.92
CA GLY A 80 -19.61 1.33 -29.17
C GLY A 80 -18.87 2.29 -30.11
N GLU A 81 -19.58 2.72 -31.15
CA GLU A 81 -19.05 3.62 -32.17
C GLU A 81 -18.58 4.95 -31.58
N PHE A 82 -17.39 5.39 -31.99
CA PHE A 82 -16.83 6.67 -31.55
C PHE A 82 -16.05 7.32 -32.70
N ASP A 83 -16.57 8.46 -33.18
CA ASP A 83 -15.93 9.25 -34.23
C ASP A 83 -15.78 10.72 -33.81
N VAL A 84 -14.52 11.15 -33.72
CA VAL A 84 -14.12 12.51 -33.36
C VAL A 84 -13.73 13.36 -34.57
N GLY A 85 -13.63 12.80 -35.78
CA GLY A 85 -13.34 13.59 -36.98
C GLY A 85 -12.31 14.71 -36.80
N THR A 86 -12.76 15.94 -36.98
CA THR A 86 -11.96 17.18 -36.86
C THR A 86 -12.31 18.05 -35.64
N ARG A 87 -13.03 17.51 -34.66
CA ARG A 87 -13.60 18.24 -33.51
C ARG A 87 -12.77 18.03 -32.24
N SER A 88 -12.83 19.00 -31.33
CA SER A 88 -12.30 18.85 -29.97
C SER A 88 -13.17 17.86 -29.18
N PHE A 89 -12.57 17.15 -28.24
CA PHE A 89 -13.27 16.21 -27.37
C PHE A 89 -12.49 16.03 -26.06
N SER A 90 -13.16 15.51 -25.05
CA SER A 90 -12.52 15.13 -23.79
C SER A 90 -12.99 13.74 -23.36
N VAL A 91 -12.13 13.01 -22.66
CA VAL A 91 -12.47 11.74 -22.04
C VAL A 91 -12.09 11.81 -20.57
N SER A 92 -12.95 11.30 -19.70
CA SER A 92 -12.68 11.13 -18.28
C SER A 92 -13.02 9.70 -17.86
N PHE A 93 -12.23 9.14 -16.96
CA PHE A 93 -12.51 7.86 -16.31
C PHE A 93 -11.71 7.77 -15.01
N TRP A 94 -12.24 6.99 -14.09
CA TRP A 94 -11.53 6.61 -12.90
C TRP A 94 -10.81 5.30 -13.12
N TYR A 95 -9.61 5.19 -12.57
CA TYR A 95 -8.84 3.96 -12.63
C TYR A 95 -8.11 3.70 -11.33
N ASN A 96 -7.95 2.42 -11.02
CA ASN A 96 -7.08 1.93 -9.98
C ASN A 96 -6.15 0.89 -10.60
N ILE A 97 -4.87 1.22 -10.62
CA ILE A 97 -3.80 0.36 -11.10
C ILE A 97 -2.61 0.52 -10.18
N SER A 98 -2.00 -0.60 -9.82
CA SER A 98 -0.76 -0.62 -9.06
C SER A 98 0.44 -0.42 -9.97
N GLU A 99 1.50 0.11 -9.38
CA GLU A 99 2.73 0.39 -10.08
C GLU A 99 3.43 -0.92 -10.49
N GLU A 100 3.30 -1.96 -9.67
CA GLU A 100 3.66 -3.34 -10.01
C GLU A 100 3.00 -3.80 -11.33
N GLN A 101 1.71 -3.53 -11.52
CA GLN A 101 1.01 -3.90 -12.74
C GLN A 101 1.54 -3.12 -13.94
N VAL A 102 1.73 -1.80 -13.80
CA VAL A 102 2.38 -0.97 -14.84
C VAL A 102 3.75 -1.54 -15.21
N MET A 103 4.51 -2.03 -14.23
CA MET A 103 5.83 -2.63 -14.44
C MET A 103 5.82 -3.91 -15.27
N GLN A 104 4.73 -4.66 -15.26
CA GLN A 104 4.59 -5.87 -16.05
C GLN A 104 4.12 -5.59 -17.50
N SER A 105 3.75 -4.34 -17.82
CA SER A 105 3.25 -3.96 -19.15
C SER A 105 4.33 -3.44 -20.09
N GLU A 106 4.38 -3.93 -21.34
CA GLU A 106 5.13 -3.26 -22.41
C GLU A 106 4.29 -2.13 -23.04
N TYR A 107 3.05 -2.44 -23.43
CA TYR A 107 2.00 -1.50 -23.83
C TYR A 107 0.63 -2.11 -23.51
N CYS A 108 -0.12 -1.46 -22.63
CA CYS A 108 -1.44 -1.93 -22.22
C CYS A 108 -2.43 -0.78 -22.29
N ALA A 109 -3.38 -0.88 -23.22
CA ALA A 109 -4.36 0.16 -23.48
C ALA A 109 -5.43 0.19 -22.39
N LEU A 110 -5.59 1.37 -21.79
CA LEU A 110 -6.62 1.65 -20.79
C LEU A 110 -7.90 2.15 -21.47
N LEU A 111 -7.79 3.11 -22.39
CA LEU A 111 -8.90 3.67 -23.16
C LEU A 111 -8.42 4.05 -24.56
N SER A 112 -9.05 3.52 -25.61
CA SER A 112 -8.57 3.71 -26.99
C SER A 112 -9.63 3.49 -28.05
N ASN A 113 -9.53 4.23 -29.15
CA ASN A 113 -10.21 3.94 -30.41
C ASN A 113 -9.22 3.73 -31.58
N LYS A 114 -7.94 3.51 -31.27
CA LYS A 114 -6.83 3.47 -32.21
C LYS A 114 -6.35 2.03 -32.45
N ASP A 115 -5.98 1.72 -33.69
CA ASP A 115 -5.23 0.51 -34.03
C ASP A 115 -3.75 0.75 -33.71
N TRP A 116 -3.25 0.16 -32.62
CA TRP A 116 -1.91 0.43 -32.11
C TRP A 116 -0.79 -0.25 -32.93
N ALA A 117 -1.14 -1.09 -33.93
CA ALA A 117 -0.15 -1.77 -34.77
C ALA A 117 0.81 -0.80 -35.50
N ALA A 118 0.42 0.46 -35.67
CA ALA A 118 1.33 1.53 -36.10
C ALA A 118 1.04 2.84 -35.36
N VAL A 119 2.08 3.46 -34.82
CA VAL A 119 1.99 4.73 -34.07
C VAL A 119 1.36 5.88 -34.87
N ILE A 120 1.44 5.83 -36.20
CA ILE A 120 0.88 6.85 -37.10
C ILE A 120 -0.62 6.65 -37.41
N ASN A 121 -1.20 5.52 -37.00
CA ASN A 121 -2.63 5.27 -37.23
C ASN A 121 -3.47 6.35 -36.53
N PRO A 122 -4.56 6.83 -37.15
CA PRO A 122 -5.41 7.85 -36.55
C PRO A 122 -6.06 7.33 -35.27
N GLY A 123 -6.46 8.27 -34.41
CA GLY A 123 -7.13 8.01 -33.14
C GLY A 123 -6.28 8.41 -31.95
N PHE A 124 -6.79 8.09 -30.76
CA PHE A 124 -6.09 8.33 -29.50
C PHE A 124 -5.95 7.03 -28.73
N MET A 125 -4.96 7.00 -27.83
CA MET A 125 -4.77 5.92 -26.88
C MET A 125 -4.28 6.50 -25.56
N ILE A 126 -4.89 6.05 -24.47
CA ILE A 126 -4.36 6.18 -23.12
C ILE A 126 -3.95 4.78 -22.70
N ALA A 127 -2.68 4.60 -22.36
CA ALA A 127 -2.10 3.30 -22.06
C ALA A 127 -1.11 3.40 -20.90
N THR A 128 -0.83 2.29 -20.26
CA THR A 128 0.42 2.14 -19.53
C THR A 128 1.53 1.85 -20.53
N TYR A 129 2.72 2.38 -20.24
CA TYR A 129 3.90 2.11 -21.05
C TYR A 129 5.07 1.71 -20.15
N GLY A 130 5.72 0.61 -20.53
CA GLY A 130 6.92 0.14 -19.90
C GLY A 130 7.93 -0.38 -20.91
N GLU A 131 8.99 0.38 -21.18
CA GLU A 131 10.19 -0.26 -21.72
C GLU A 131 10.92 -0.96 -20.57
N PRO A 132 11.48 -2.17 -20.78
CA PRO A 132 12.31 -2.82 -19.78
C PRO A 132 13.48 -1.89 -19.37
N GLY A 133 13.47 -1.40 -18.13
CA GLY A 133 14.52 -0.54 -17.57
C GLY A 133 14.39 0.97 -17.80
N THR A 134 13.25 1.48 -18.30
CA THR A 134 12.96 2.93 -18.30
C THR A 134 11.69 3.25 -17.53
N TYR A 135 11.59 4.52 -17.08
CA TYR A 135 10.55 5.01 -16.18
C TYR A 135 9.14 4.84 -16.77
N LYS A 136 8.24 4.22 -16.00
CA LYS A 136 6.92 3.75 -16.46
C LYS A 136 5.79 4.59 -15.87
N GLY A 137 4.69 4.70 -16.59
CA GLY A 137 3.54 5.49 -16.19
C GLY A 137 2.48 5.51 -17.27
N LEU A 138 1.53 6.45 -17.17
CA LEU A 138 0.56 6.63 -18.23
C LEU A 138 1.17 7.35 -19.42
N TRP A 139 0.68 6.94 -20.58
CA TRP A 139 1.09 7.41 -21.87
C TRP A 139 -0.14 7.75 -22.70
N ILE A 140 -0.13 8.95 -23.28
CA ILE A 140 -1.25 9.52 -24.01
C ILE A 140 -0.76 9.85 -25.40
N ASP A 141 -1.33 9.20 -26.41
CA ASP A 141 -0.97 9.36 -27.82
C ASP A 141 -2.17 9.88 -28.63
N PHE A 142 -1.89 10.76 -29.59
CA PHE A 142 -2.91 11.28 -30.51
C PHE A 142 -2.36 11.48 -31.92
N SER A 143 -3.09 10.98 -32.90
CA SER A 143 -2.70 11.04 -34.32
C SER A 143 -3.91 11.22 -35.24
N ALA A 144 -3.66 11.74 -36.45
CA ALA A 144 -4.67 11.99 -37.47
C ALA A 144 -4.25 11.43 -38.84
N GLN A 145 -5.25 11.17 -39.70
CA GLN A 145 -5.05 10.66 -41.05
C GLN A 145 -4.11 11.57 -41.86
N GLY A 146 -3.17 10.96 -42.59
CA GLY A 146 -2.25 11.68 -43.46
C GLY A 146 -1.14 12.44 -42.74
N ASN A 147 -1.04 12.35 -41.41
CA ASN A 147 0.04 12.93 -40.62
C ASN A 147 1.15 11.89 -40.36
N SER A 148 2.42 12.29 -40.52
CA SER A 148 3.58 11.48 -40.16
C SER A 148 4.14 11.78 -38.76
N GLY A 149 3.62 12.81 -38.08
CA GLY A 149 4.00 13.19 -36.72
C GLY A 149 3.23 12.40 -35.65
N ARG A 150 3.97 11.88 -34.66
CA ARG A 150 3.43 11.30 -33.42
C ARG A 150 3.43 12.37 -32.34
N TYR A 151 2.29 12.63 -31.71
CA TYR A 151 2.16 13.57 -30.60
C TYR A 151 1.75 12.82 -29.35
N TYR A 152 2.52 13.01 -28.28
CA TYR A 152 2.30 12.25 -27.06
C TYR A 152 2.78 12.98 -25.81
N LEU A 153 2.24 12.54 -24.67
CA LEU A 153 2.71 12.82 -23.32
C LEU A 153 2.98 11.50 -22.62
N SER A 154 4.15 11.36 -21.99
CA SER A 154 4.56 10.17 -21.23
C SER A 154 4.94 10.51 -19.78
N GLY A 155 5.09 9.47 -18.96
CA GLY A 155 5.65 9.57 -17.62
C GLY A 155 4.70 10.17 -16.57
N GLN A 156 3.39 10.03 -16.77
CA GLN A 156 2.41 10.45 -15.76
C GLN A 156 2.30 9.37 -14.66
N LYS A 157 2.43 9.78 -13.39
CA LYS A 157 2.90 8.91 -12.29
C LYS A 157 1.84 8.40 -11.32
N ASN A 158 0.56 8.50 -11.69
CA ASN A 158 -0.54 8.29 -10.75
C ASN A 158 -1.04 6.84 -10.85
N THR A 159 -0.17 5.89 -10.49
CA THR A 159 -0.42 4.45 -10.61
C THR A 159 -0.08 3.73 -9.31
N ASP A 160 -0.45 4.33 -8.17
CA ASP A 160 -0.02 3.89 -6.84
C ASP A 160 -0.95 2.87 -6.18
N GLY A 161 -1.85 2.25 -6.96
CA GLY A 161 -2.86 1.32 -6.46
C GLY A 161 -4.05 2.00 -5.78
N ARG A 162 -4.21 3.32 -5.90
CA ARG A 162 -5.42 4.05 -5.52
C ARG A 162 -6.24 4.45 -6.72
N TRP A 163 -7.48 4.82 -6.44
CA TRP A 163 -8.37 5.43 -7.41
C TRP A 163 -7.90 6.84 -7.77
N HIS A 164 -7.70 7.08 -9.06
CA HIS A 164 -7.40 8.40 -9.61
C HIS A 164 -8.39 8.75 -10.73
N ALA A 165 -8.74 10.03 -10.81
CA ALA A 165 -9.52 10.58 -11.91
C ALA A 165 -8.59 11.00 -13.04
N ALA A 166 -8.60 10.27 -14.16
CA ALA A 166 -7.91 10.67 -15.38
C ALA A 166 -8.86 11.45 -16.29
N THR A 167 -8.53 12.70 -16.61
CA THR A 167 -9.19 13.46 -17.69
C THR A 167 -8.18 13.88 -18.75
N VAL A 168 -8.45 13.57 -20.01
CA VAL A 168 -7.67 14.07 -21.15
C VAL A 168 -8.54 14.98 -22.00
N VAL A 169 -8.08 16.23 -22.17
CA VAL A 169 -8.73 17.24 -23.00
C VAL A 169 -7.96 17.39 -24.31
N PHE A 170 -8.56 17.00 -25.43
CA PHE A 170 -8.01 17.20 -26.76
C PHE A 170 -8.63 18.44 -27.40
N ASP A 171 -7.94 19.59 -27.26
CA ASP A 171 -8.39 20.86 -27.79
C ASP A 171 -7.73 21.16 -29.15
N ARG A 172 -8.51 20.97 -30.22
CA ARG A 172 -8.08 21.27 -31.59
C ARG A 172 -8.02 22.76 -31.90
N THR A 173 -8.74 23.60 -31.16
CA THR A 173 -8.70 25.06 -31.32
C THR A 173 -7.42 25.60 -30.70
N ALA A 174 -7.09 25.16 -29.48
CA ALA A 174 -5.85 25.53 -28.79
C ALA A 174 -4.62 24.74 -29.29
N LYS A 175 -4.82 23.66 -30.06
CA LYS A 175 -3.75 22.78 -30.55
C LYS A 175 -3.00 22.10 -29.42
N THR A 176 -3.71 21.73 -28.35
CA THR A 176 -3.15 21.14 -27.13
C THR A 176 -3.94 19.92 -26.70
N ALA A 177 -3.23 18.90 -26.22
CA ALA A 177 -3.80 17.85 -25.40
C ALA A 177 -3.28 18.01 -23.98
N THR A 178 -4.19 18.08 -23.01
CA THR A 178 -3.85 18.28 -21.59
C THR A 178 -4.37 17.10 -20.78
N TYR A 179 -3.51 16.54 -19.95
CA TYR A 179 -3.86 15.52 -18.98
C TYR A 179 -4.05 16.16 -17.61
N TYR A 180 -5.20 15.87 -17.02
CA TYR A 180 -5.54 16.22 -15.65
C TYR A 180 -5.62 14.92 -14.84
N CYS A 181 -4.99 14.91 -13.67
CA CYS A 181 -5.16 13.88 -12.67
C CYS A 181 -5.79 14.50 -11.44
N ASP A 182 -6.87 13.89 -10.94
CA ASP A 182 -7.60 14.36 -9.76
C ASP A 182 -8.01 15.84 -9.85
N GLY A 183 -8.31 16.29 -11.07
CA GLY A 183 -8.70 17.66 -11.39
C GLY A 183 -7.55 18.64 -11.61
N GLU A 184 -6.29 18.23 -11.42
CA GLU A 184 -5.11 19.08 -11.59
C GLU A 184 -4.35 18.75 -12.88
N ALA A 185 -3.92 19.78 -13.62
CA ALA A 185 -3.15 19.58 -14.85
C ALA A 185 -1.72 19.08 -14.55
N THR A 186 -1.42 17.83 -14.91
CA THR A 186 -0.09 17.23 -14.64
C THR A 186 0.81 17.17 -15.87
N GLY A 187 0.26 17.36 -17.07
CA GLY A 187 1.07 17.44 -18.29
C GLY A 187 0.27 17.84 -19.53
N SER A 188 0.99 18.29 -20.55
CA SER A 188 0.38 18.61 -21.85
C SER A 188 1.37 18.42 -23.00
N PHE A 189 0.82 18.32 -24.21
CA PHE A 189 1.59 18.40 -25.45
C PHE A 189 0.84 19.20 -26.51
N THR A 190 1.59 19.82 -27.42
CA THR A 190 1.01 20.54 -28.57
C THR A 190 0.93 19.63 -29.79
N PHE A 191 -0.13 19.74 -30.58
CA PHE A 191 -0.29 19.01 -31.84
C PHE A 191 -0.85 19.90 -32.95
N ASP A 192 -0.57 19.60 -34.22
CA ASP A 192 -1.16 20.32 -35.35
C ASP A 192 -1.50 19.37 -36.50
N PHE A 193 -2.79 19.25 -36.79
CA PHE A 193 -3.31 18.39 -37.86
C PHE A 193 -3.83 19.20 -39.07
N GLY A 194 -3.64 20.53 -39.05
CA GLY A 194 -4.28 21.42 -40.02
C GLY A 194 -5.81 21.41 -39.92
N THR A 195 -6.48 22.02 -40.91
CA THR A 195 -7.94 22.14 -40.95
C THR A 195 -8.64 20.82 -41.30
N ASP A 196 -7.98 19.97 -42.09
CA ASP A 196 -8.61 18.81 -42.71
C ASP A 196 -8.15 17.48 -42.09
N GLY A 197 -7.15 17.49 -41.20
CA GLY A 197 -6.64 16.28 -40.56
C GLY A 197 -7.66 15.68 -39.61
N SER A 198 -8.16 14.49 -39.94
CA SER A 198 -9.20 13.78 -39.19
C SER A 198 -8.61 12.69 -38.29
N ALA A 199 -9.09 12.60 -37.04
CA ALA A 199 -8.80 11.50 -36.11
C ALA A 199 -9.84 10.35 -36.20
N SER A 200 -10.68 10.33 -37.24
CA SER A 200 -11.61 9.22 -37.51
C SER A 200 -10.86 7.91 -37.77
N THR A 201 -11.29 6.85 -37.09
CA THR A 201 -10.68 5.51 -37.20
C THR A 201 -11.62 4.47 -37.81
N GLY A 202 -12.94 4.67 -37.71
CA GLY A 202 -13.95 3.65 -38.02
C GLY A 202 -13.93 2.47 -37.04
N LEU A 203 -13.28 2.63 -35.88
CA LEU A 203 -13.23 1.66 -34.80
C LEU A 203 -14.12 2.11 -33.64
N HIS A 204 -14.55 1.17 -32.83
CA HIS A 204 -15.23 1.46 -31.57
C HIS A 204 -14.25 2.05 -30.55
N LEU A 205 -14.80 2.69 -29.53
CA LEU A 205 -14.07 3.02 -28.31
C LEU A 205 -14.07 1.80 -27.38
N TYR A 206 -12.92 1.44 -26.84
CA TYR A 206 -12.79 0.34 -25.89
C TYR A 206 -12.10 0.79 -24.61
N LEU A 207 -12.56 0.23 -23.50
CA LEU A 207 -11.88 0.23 -22.22
C LEU A 207 -11.12 -1.10 -22.06
N GLY A 208 -9.87 -1.02 -21.63
CA GLY A 208 -9.01 -2.17 -21.38
C GLY A 208 -8.44 -2.85 -22.62
N CYS A 209 -8.54 -2.25 -23.82
CA CYS A 209 -7.81 -2.67 -25.03
C CYS A 209 -7.77 -1.57 -26.10
N ASP A 210 -7.01 -1.81 -27.18
CA ASP A 210 -6.98 -0.94 -28.35
C ASP A 210 -8.21 -1.11 -29.28
N GLY A 211 -8.32 -0.28 -30.32
CA GLY A 211 -9.41 -0.31 -31.28
C GLY A 211 -9.55 -1.61 -32.09
N LYS A 212 -8.58 -2.53 -31.98
CA LYS A 212 -8.57 -3.87 -32.58
C LYS A 212 -8.60 -4.99 -31.55
N LYS A 213 -8.87 -4.66 -30.28
CA LYS A 213 -8.93 -5.59 -29.14
C LYS A 213 -7.58 -6.26 -28.84
N ASN A 214 -6.48 -5.58 -29.17
CA ASN A 214 -5.12 -5.95 -28.80
C ASN A 214 -4.63 -5.06 -27.66
N TYR A 215 -3.45 -5.39 -27.13
CA TYR A 215 -2.81 -4.64 -26.04
C TYR A 215 -3.73 -4.52 -24.81
N GLY A 216 -4.34 -5.65 -24.42
CA GLY A 216 -5.26 -5.68 -23.29
C GLY A 216 -4.63 -5.11 -22.01
N CYS A 217 -5.39 -4.35 -21.25
CA CYS A 217 -4.92 -3.86 -19.96
C CYS A 217 -4.59 -5.04 -19.05
N LEU A 218 -3.55 -4.90 -18.25
CA LEU A 218 -3.29 -5.85 -17.18
C LEU A 218 -4.40 -5.72 -16.12
N ASP A 219 -4.10 -6.18 -14.92
CA ASP A 219 -4.99 -6.03 -13.79
C ASP A 219 -5.24 -4.54 -13.49
N THR A 220 -6.43 -4.04 -13.83
CA THR A 220 -6.79 -2.63 -13.69
C THR A 220 -8.27 -2.52 -13.41
N SER A 221 -8.62 -1.76 -12.39
CA SER A 221 -10.01 -1.42 -12.10
C SER A 221 -10.36 -0.08 -12.72
N PHE A 222 -11.59 0.03 -13.22
CA PHE A 222 -12.11 1.22 -13.86
C PHE A 222 -13.49 1.56 -13.34
N ASP A 223 -13.75 2.86 -13.28
CA ASP A 223 -15.04 3.38 -12.85
C ASP A 223 -15.40 4.66 -13.63
N GLU A 224 -16.68 4.98 -13.68
CA GLU A 224 -17.21 6.32 -14.01
C GLU A 224 -16.62 6.95 -15.30
N ILE A 225 -16.77 6.25 -16.42
CA ILE A 225 -16.28 6.67 -17.74
C ILE A 225 -17.23 7.72 -18.36
N ARG A 226 -16.66 8.83 -18.83
CA ARG A 226 -17.39 9.91 -19.52
C ARG A 226 -16.66 10.38 -20.77
N VAL A 227 -17.45 10.65 -21.81
CA VAL A 227 -16.97 11.20 -23.08
C VAL A 227 -17.70 12.51 -23.36
N TYR A 228 -16.94 13.54 -23.71
CA TYR A 228 -17.41 14.90 -23.91
C TYR A 228 -17.30 15.34 -25.37
N ASP A 229 -18.37 15.94 -25.87
CA ASP A 229 -18.51 16.55 -27.19
C ASP A 229 -17.87 17.93 -27.26
N GLY A 230 -16.60 18.03 -26.88
CA GLY A 230 -15.86 19.30 -26.81
C GLY A 230 -14.66 19.23 -25.88
N ALA A 231 -13.82 20.27 -25.91
CA ALA A 231 -12.75 20.45 -24.95
C ALA A 231 -13.34 20.98 -23.63
N LEU A 232 -13.11 20.29 -22.52
CA LEU A 232 -13.40 20.83 -21.19
C LEU A 232 -12.45 21.99 -20.86
N SER A 233 -12.95 22.98 -20.13
CA SER A 233 -12.09 23.93 -19.44
C SER A 233 -11.33 23.23 -18.30
N ALA A 234 -10.29 23.87 -17.76
CA ALA A 234 -9.61 23.36 -16.56
C ALA A 234 -10.59 23.22 -15.37
N GLU A 235 -11.52 24.16 -15.24
CA GLU A 235 -12.60 24.11 -14.23
C GLU A 235 -13.54 22.92 -14.47
N GLY A 236 -13.95 22.67 -15.72
CA GLY A 236 -14.79 21.52 -16.05
C GLY A 236 -14.10 20.16 -15.82
N ALA A 237 -12.79 20.07 -16.09
CA ALA A 237 -12.00 18.88 -15.76
C ALA A 237 -11.87 18.68 -14.23
N ARG A 238 -11.74 19.77 -13.47
CA ARG A 238 -11.74 19.73 -12.00
C ARG A 238 -13.10 19.31 -11.46
N GLU A 239 -14.19 19.92 -11.91
CA GLU A 239 -15.56 19.56 -11.52
C GLU A 239 -15.86 18.08 -11.81
N ASP A 240 -15.44 17.58 -12.97
CA ASP A 240 -15.59 16.18 -13.37
C ASP A 240 -14.99 15.22 -12.33
N ALA A 241 -13.76 15.51 -11.88
CA ALA A 241 -13.04 14.75 -10.86
C ALA A 241 -13.66 14.94 -9.46
N MET A 242 -14.05 16.15 -9.09
CA MET A 242 -14.60 16.46 -7.76
C MET A 242 -15.87 15.66 -7.43
N ARG A 243 -16.64 15.22 -8.45
CA ARG A 243 -17.83 14.39 -8.25
C ARG A 243 -17.62 13.17 -7.36
N LEU A 244 -16.44 12.56 -7.42
CA LEU A 244 -16.15 11.33 -6.67
C LEU A 244 -14.93 11.47 -5.75
N LEU A 245 -14.02 12.43 -6.00
CA LEU A 245 -12.92 12.73 -5.07
C LEU A 245 -13.43 13.10 -3.67
N ALA A 246 -14.56 13.79 -3.58
CA ALA A 246 -15.18 14.14 -2.30
C ALA A 246 -15.61 12.90 -1.50
N TYR A 247 -16.27 11.94 -2.15
CA TYR A 247 -16.70 10.68 -1.54
C TYR A 247 -15.51 9.80 -1.17
N ARG A 248 -14.54 9.65 -2.07
CA ARG A 248 -13.32 8.87 -1.81
C ARG A 248 -12.53 9.45 -0.63
N SER A 249 -12.37 10.77 -0.57
CA SER A 249 -11.66 11.42 0.54
C SER A 249 -12.38 11.24 1.88
N ALA A 250 -13.71 11.23 1.89
CA ALA A 250 -14.50 10.92 3.08
C ALA A 250 -14.34 9.45 3.50
N GLN A 251 -14.28 8.53 2.55
CA GLN A 251 -14.03 7.11 2.80
C GLN A 251 -12.61 6.88 3.36
N GLU A 252 -11.57 7.48 2.77
CA GLU A 252 -10.18 7.39 3.27
C GLU A 252 -10.06 7.94 4.69
N LEU A 253 -10.76 9.03 5.00
CA LEU A 253 -10.80 9.60 6.34
C LEU A 253 -11.37 8.58 7.36
N LYS A 254 -12.43 7.86 6.97
CA LYS A 254 -13.04 6.81 7.79
C LYS A 254 -12.10 5.60 7.93
N GLU A 255 -11.53 5.10 6.85
CA GLU A 255 -10.59 3.97 6.84
C GLU A 255 -9.39 4.26 7.76
N THR A 256 -8.84 5.48 7.66
CA THR A 256 -7.75 5.94 8.53
C THR A 256 -8.18 6.00 9.99
N TYR A 257 -9.38 6.49 10.29
CA TYR A 257 -9.91 6.49 11.65
C TYR A 257 -10.11 5.08 12.21
N ASP A 258 -10.60 4.14 11.41
CA ASP A 258 -10.79 2.74 11.82
C ASP A 258 -9.44 2.06 12.11
N ASN A 259 -8.40 2.36 11.33
CA ASN A 259 -7.02 1.94 11.62
C ASN A 259 -6.53 2.51 12.96
N TYR A 260 -6.68 3.82 13.19
CA TYR A 260 -6.33 4.45 14.47
C TYR A 260 -7.10 3.84 15.65
N LEU A 261 -8.38 3.55 15.47
CA LEU A 261 -9.25 2.96 16.49
C LEU A 261 -8.81 1.55 16.85
N SER A 262 -8.58 0.70 15.84
CA SER A 262 -8.13 -0.69 16.04
C SER A 262 -6.72 -0.76 16.64
N GLY A 263 -5.86 0.20 16.30
CA GLY A 263 -4.52 0.37 16.86
C GLY A 263 -4.48 0.95 18.28
N GLY A 264 -5.65 1.28 18.88
CA GLY A 264 -5.72 1.88 20.22
C GLY A 264 -5.25 3.35 20.29
N ALA A 265 -5.11 4.02 19.14
CA ALA A 265 -4.59 5.38 19.04
C ALA A 265 -5.68 6.47 19.13
N VAL A 266 -6.94 6.12 19.38
CA VAL A 266 -8.05 7.08 19.51
C VAL A 266 -8.38 7.40 20.97
N ASN A 267 -8.38 8.68 21.33
CA ASN A 267 -8.95 9.18 22.58
C ASN A 267 -10.28 9.92 22.37
N ALA A 268 -10.91 10.35 23.47
CA ALA A 268 -12.21 11.01 23.42
C ALA A 268 -12.21 12.31 22.58
N ALA A 269 -11.14 13.10 22.61
CA ALA A 269 -11.05 14.35 21.86
C ALA A 269 -10.88 14.10 20.35
N MET A 270 -10.04 13.12 19.99
CA MET A 270 -9.88 12.69 18.60
C MET A 270 -11.18 12.10 18.05
N ALA A 271 -11.86 11.26 18.82
CA ALA A 271 -13.17 10.72 18.44
C ALA A 271 -14.22 11.83 18.26
N GLU A 272 -14.32 12.76 19.21
CA GLU A 272 -15.22 13.92 19.10
C GLU A 272 -14.92 14.75 17.85
N LYS A 273 -13.64 15.03 17.58
CA LYS A 273 -13.24 15.76 16.38
C LYS A 273 -13.60 14.99 15.12
N TYR A 274 -13.28 13.69 15.04
CA TYR A 274 -13.61 12.85 13.90
C TYR A 274 -15.11 12.88 13.59
N TYR A 275 -15.98 12.69 14.59
CA TYR A 275 -17.43 12.73 14.35
C TYR A 275 -17.93 14.13 13.98
N GLU A 276 -17.35 15.20 14.52
CA GLU A 276 -17.67 16.59 14.14
C GLU A 276 -17.32 16.83 12.66
N VAL A 277 -16.09 16.50 12.25
CA VAL A 277 -15.61 16.77 10.88
C VAL A 277 -16.29 15.86 9.87
N SER A 278 -16.54 14.60 10.21
CA SER A 278 -17.26 13.64 9.37
C SER A 278 -18.69 14.11 9.12
N ALA A 279 -19.38 14.63 10.14
CA ALA A 279 -20.72 15.21 9.97
C ALA A 279 -20.72 16.45 9.06
N GLN A 280 -19.72 17.34 9.20
CA GLN A 280 -19.56 18.51 8.33
C GLN A 280 -19.29 18.11 6.87
N THR A 281 -18.41 17.14 6.65
CA THR A 281 -18.15 16.60 5.30
C THR A 281 -19.42 16.00 4.71
N GLN A 282 -20.17 15.21 5.49
CA GLN A 282 -21.41 14.60 5.02
C GLN A 282 -22.48 15.65 4.69
N GLU A 283 -22.63 16.70 5.50
CA GLU A 283 -23.56 17.81 5.20
C GLU A 283 -23.23 18.50 3.87
N LEU A 284 -21.94 18.67 3.57
CA LEU A 284 -21.49 19.23 2.29
C LEU A 284 -21.80 18.28 1.13
N LEU A 285 -21.54 16.98 1.28
CA LEU A 285 -21.92 15.96 0.29
C LEU A 285 -23.44 15.95 0.04
N ASP A 286 -24.25 15.95 1.11
CA ASP A 286 -25.72 15.94 1.05
C ASP A 286 -26.28 17.22 0.38
N SER A 287 -25.56 18.35 0.51
CA SER A 287 -25.92 19.61 -0.13
C SER A 287 -25.50 19.70 -1.61
N GLY A 288 -24.62 18.79 -2.06
CA GLY A 288 -24.01 18.81 -3.39
C GLY A 288 -22.76 19.71 -3.51
N ASP A 289 -22.25 20.27 -2.41
CA ASP A 289 -20.99 21.03 -2.39
C ASP A 289 -19.78 20.07 -2.32
N LEU A 290 -19.47 19.47 -3.47
CA LEU A 290 -18.44 18.44 -3.59
C LEU A 290 -17.02 18.97 -3.36
N GLU A 291 -16.72 20.18 -3.86
CA GLU A 291 -15.41 20.81 -3.63
C GLU A 291 -15.25 21.18 -2.15
N GLY A 292 -16.29 21.76 -1.53
CA GLY A 292 -16.30 22.00 -0.09
C GLY A 292 -16.12 20.72 0.71
N ALA A 293 -16.80 19.64 0.35
CA ALA A 293 -16.67 18.33 1.00
C ALA A 293 -15.25 17.75 0.86
N TYR A 294 -14.66 17.81 -0.33
CA TYR A 294 -13.29 17.37 -0.59
C TYR A 294 -12.27 18.15 0.27
N GLU A 295 -12.31 19.48 0.23
CA GLU A 295 -11.41 20.33 1.02
C GLU A 295 -11.60 20.12 2.53
N ARG A 296 -12.85 19.92 2.97
CA ARG A 296 -13.16 19.62 4.36
C ARG A 296 -12.57 18.30 4.80
N ALA A 297 -12.71 17.24 4.00
CA ALA A 297 -12.15 15.92 4.27
C ALA A 297 -10.61 15.95 4.28
N ARG A 298 -9.99 16.57 3.28
CA ARG A 298 -8.52 16.72 3.21
C ARG A 298 -7.96 17.42 4.45
N ARG A 299 -8.58 18.52 4.86
CA ARG A 299 -8.19 19.24 6.09
C ARG A 299 -8.41 18.41 7.37
N ALA A 300 -9.42 17.54 7.38
CA ALA A 300 -9.74 16.72 8.55
C ALA A 300 -8.60 15.78 8.96
N PHE A 301 -7.78 15.28 8.02
CA PHE A 301 -6.66 14.40 8.33
C PHE A 301 -5.71 15.02 9.36
N GLY A 302 -5.25 16.25 9.12
CA GLY A 302 -4.39 16.97 10.07
C GLY A 302 -5.12 17.39 11.35
N GLU A 303 -6.41 17.73 11.27
CA GLU A 303 -7.20 18.11 12.45
C GLU A 303 -7.46 16.93 13.40
N VAL A 304 -7.67 15.73 12.88
CA VAL A 304 -7.99 14.52 13.66
C VAL A 304 -6.73 13.79 14.06
N PHE A 305 -5.89 13.41 13.10
CA PHE A 305 -4.74 12.52 13.32
C PHE A 305 -3.46 13.26 13.73
N GLY A 306 -3.43 14.59 13.57
CA GLY A 306 -2.39 15.44 14.16
C GLY A 306 -2.53 15.62 15.67
N MET A 307 -3.61 15.11 16.29
CA MET A 307 -3.77 15.13 17.74
C MET A 307 -2.89 14.07 18.40
N GLN A 308 -1.96 14.50 19.25
CA GLN A 308 -1.19 13.57 20.07
C GLN A 308 -2.10 12.87 21.09
N ASN A 309 -2.03 11.53 21.15
CA ASN A 309 -2.77 10.72 22.11
C ASN A 309 -1.83 9.98 23.06
N GLY A 310 -1.61 10.58 24.24
CA GLY A 310 -0.68 10.04 25.23
C GLY A 310 0.72 10.63 25.11
N GLU A 311 1.58 10.25 26.05
CA GLU A 311 2.96 10.72 26.11
C GLU A 311 3.84 9.89 25.17
N VAL A 312 4.57 10.58 24.28
CA VAL A 312 5.63 9.96 23.48
C VAL A 312 6.82 9.75 24.40
N LEU A 313 7.21 8.49 24.59
CA LEU A 313 8.28 8.07 25.48
C LEU A 313 9.65 8.08 24.79
N THR A 314 9.66 7.80 23.49
CA THR A 314 10.81 8.05 22.60
C THR A 314 10.31 8.23 21.17
N SER A 315 11.10 8.90 20.34
CA SER A 315 10.79 9.06 18.92
C SER A 315 12.06 9.08 18.08
N PHE A 316 11.93 8.68 16.82
CA PHE A 316 13.05 8.68 15.88
C PHE A 316 12.59 8.79 14.43
N ASN A 317 13.44 9.39 13.60
CA ASN A 317 13.24 9.51 12.16
C ASN A 317 13.97 8.37 11.44
N VAL A 318 13.38 7.82 10.37
CA VAL A 318 13.93 6.70 9.61
C VAL A 318 14.00 7.05 8.13
N VAL A 319 15.16 6.82 7.52
CA VAL A 319 15.37 6.95 6.07
C VAL A 319 16.28 5.82 5.59
N SER A 320 15.90 5.13 4.51
CA SER A 320 16.68 4.02 3.95
C SER A 320 17.06 4.25 2.48
N ASP A 321 18.09 3.53 2.03
CA ASP A 321 18.42 3.37 0.61
C ASP A 321 18.49 4.72 -0.12
N VAL A 322 19.38 5.58 0.38
CA VAL A 322 19.59 6.92 -0.16
C VAL A 322 20.40 6.87 -1.46
N HIS A 323 21.33 5.91 -1.57
CA HIS A 323 22.22 5.70 -2.72
C HIS A 323 22.91 6.98 -3.20
N ILE A 324 23.57 7.71 -2.29
CA ILE A 324 24.37 8.87 -2.70
C ILE A 324 25.55 8.41 -3.56
N ASP A 325 25.67 9.05 -4.72
CA ASP A 325 26.78 8.92 -5.65
C ASP A 325 27.69 10.15 -5.50
N GLY A 326 28.99 9.93 -5.28
CA GLY A 326 29.98 10.98 -5.12
C GLY A 326 30.42 11.63 -6.43
N ALA A 327 29.92 11.16 -7.59
CA ALA A 327 30.34 11.67 -8.89
C ALA A 327 29.98 13.17 -9.09
N PRO A 328 30.74 13.92 -9.92
CA PRO A 328 30.46 15.33 -10.16
C PRO A 328 29.08 15.57 -10.80
N GLU A 329 28.25 16.40 -10.18
CA GLU A 329 26.89 16.72 -10.64
C GLU A 329 26.87 17.35 -12.03
N GLU A 330 27.91 18.11 -12.38
CA GLU A 330 28.03 18.76 -13.69
C GLU A 330 28.16 17.74 -14.82
N THR A 331 28.69 16.55 -14.51
CA THR A 331 28.88 15.46 -15.48
C THR A 331 27.71 14.47 -15.43
N TYR A 332 27.13 14.25 -14.25
CA TYR A 332 26.03 13.30 -14.04
C TYR A 332 24.87 13.96 -13.29
N PRO A 333 23.96 14.64 -14.00
CA PRO A 333 22.85 15.38 -13.38
C PRO A 333 21.93 14.52 -12.49
N VAL A 334 21.87 13.20 -12.72
CA VAL A 334 21.10 12.26 -11.89
C VAL A 334 21.60 12.22 -10.43
N VAL A 335 22.89 12.51 -10.19
CA VAL A 335 23.48 12.57 -8.85
C VAL A 335 22.80 13.62 -7.98
N LYS A 336 22.37 14.73 -8.60
CA LYS A 336 21.66 15.81 -7.91
C LYS A 336 20.32 15.32 -7.35
N VAL A 337 19.63 14.43 -8.06
CA VAL A 337 18.32 13.89 -7.65
C VAL A 337 18.43 13.16 -6.31
N TYR A 338 19.46 12.33 -6.12
CA TYR A 338 19.65 11.55 -4.90
C TYR A 338 19.89 12.47 -3.69
N LYS A 339 20.73 13.50 -3.87
CA LYS A 339 20.99 14.50 -2.83
C LYS A 339 19.75 15.34 -2.52
N ASP A 340 18.99 15.73 -3.53
CA ASP A 340 17.76 16.50 -3.35
C ASP A 340 16.71 15.73 -2.55
N LYS A 341 16.61 14.40 -2.74
CA LYS A 341 15.72 13.54 -1.96
C LYS A 341 16.12 13.45 -0.50
N LEU A 342 17.41 13.21 -0.21
CA LEU A 342 17.92 13.27 1.16
C LEU A 342 17.64 14.64 1.80
N LYS A 343 17.88 15.74 1.07
CA LYS A 343 17.57 17.10 1.52
C LYS A 343 16.09 17.28 1.85
N ARG A 344 15.19 16.79 0.99
CA ARG A 344 13.74 16.84 1.21
C ARG A 344 13.33 16.07 2.47
N ALA A 345 13.83 14.84 2.63
CA ALA A 345 13.56 14.03 3.83
C ALA A 345 14.03 14.73 5.10
N MET A 346 15.29 15.18 5.13
CA MET A 346 15.87 15.86 6.30
C MET A 346 15.17 17.20 6.61
N ASN A 347 14.78 17.97 5.59
CA ASN A 347 14.02 19.20 5.79
C ASN A 347 12.62 18.92 6.34
N SER A 348 11.96 17.87 5.85
CA SER A 348 10.64 17.44 6.32
C SER A 348 10.71 17.04 7.80
N PHE A 349 11.72 16.25 8.20
CA PHE A 349 11.96 15.93 9.61
C PHE A 349 12.21 17.16 10.47
N ASN A 350 13.09 18.06 10.03
CA ASN A 350 13.41 19.29 10.76
C ASN A 350 12.21 20.25 10.88
N GLN A 351 11.24 20.17 9.96
CA GLN A 351 10.02 20.98 9.98
C GLN A 351 8.92 20.35 10.83
N LEU A 352 8.65 19.06 10.62
CA LEU A 352 7.51 18.34 11.21
C LEU A 352 7.82 17.83 12.62
N PHE A 353 9.06 17.43 12.88
CA PHE A 353 9.48 16.79 14.13
C PHE A 353 10.74 17.45 14.71
N PRO A 354 10.73 18.77 14.99
CA PRO A 354 11.93 19.52 15.40
C PRO A 354 12.49 19.12 16.77
N GLN A 355 11.75 18.32 17.55
CA GLN A 355 12.17 17.83 18.87
C GLN A 355 12.78 16.43 18.82
N THR A 356 12.74 15.76 17.67
CA THR A 356 13.26 14.40 17.52
C THR A 356 14.78 14.45 17.41
N GLU A 357 15.46 13.78 18.34
CA GLU A 357 16.92 13.80 18.44
C GLU A 357 17.59 12.56 17.83
N THR A 358 16.81 11.61 17.28
CA THR A 358 17.33 10.33 16.77
C THR A 358 17.01 10.14 15.29
N LEU A 359 18.04 9.78 14.51
CA LEU A 359 17.96 9.38 13.11
C LEU A 359 18.46 7.96 12.93
N VAL A 360 17.69 7.14 12.22
CA VAL A 360 17.98 5.75 11.88
C VAL A 360 18.11 5.58 10.37
N LEU A 361 19.19 4.95 9.92
CA LEU A 361 19.41 4.56 8.53
C LEU A 361 19.75 3.07 8.41
N PRO A 362 18.80 2.22 7.96
CA PRO A 362 19.04 0.81 7.75
C PRO A 362 19.75 0.56 6.41
N GLY A 363 20.94 1.14 6.20
CA GLY A 363 21.86 0.82 5.10
C GLY A 363 21.61 1.49 3.73
N ASP A 364 22.51 1.19 2.79
CA ASP A 364 22.52 1.63 1.39
C ASP A 364 22.45 3.15 1.23
N PHE A 365 23.22 3.85 2.05
CA PHE A 365 23.34 5.31 1.98
C PHE A 365 24.31 5.77 0.89
N THR A 366 25.20 4.89 0.43
CA THR A 366 26.07 5.08 -0.74
C THR A 366 25.57 4.27 -1.93
N LYS A 367 25.87 4.73 -3.15
CA LYS A 367 25.50 3.99 -4.36
C LYS A 367 26.50 2.91 -4.74
N ASN A 368 27.79 3.15 -4.55
CA ASN A 368 28.83 2.25 -5.05
C ASN A 368 29.88 1.84 -4.01
N GLY A 369 29.74 2.22 -2.74
CA GLY A 369 30.70 1.86 -1.69
C GLY A 369 32.10 2.45 -1.92
N LYS A 370 32.21 3.55 -2.67
CA LYS A 370 33.50 4.23 -2.92
C LYS A 370 33.75 5.29 -1.87
N GLY A 371 35.01 5.56 -1.52
CA GLY A 371 35.36 6.63 -0.57
C GLY A 371 34.74 8.00 -0.91
N MET A 372 34.62 8.34 -2.20
CA MET A 372 33.94 9.58 -2.63
C MET A 372 32.42 9.57 -2.38
N ASP A 373 31.77 8.41 -2.39
CA ASP A 373 30.34 8.26 -2.09
C ASP A 373 30.12 8.43 -0.59
N PHE A 374 30.98 7.82 0.24
CA PHE A 374 31.02 8.06 1.69
C PHE A 374 31.23 9.54 2.01
N ASP A 375 32.24 10.18 1.41
CA ASP A 375 32.51 11.60 1.60
C ASP A 375 31.31 12.47 1.20
N ALA A 376 30.66 12.17 0.07
CA ALA A 376 29.50 12.91 -0.39
C ALA A 376 28.30 12.74 0.55
N PHE A 377 27.97 11.51 0.94
CA PHE A 377 26.87 11.25 1.88
C PHE A 377 27.10 11.95 3.21
N PHE A 378 28.24 11.70 3.87
CA PHE A 378 28.51 12.26 5.18
C PHE A 378 28.67 13.78 5.13
N LYS A 379 29.14 14.38 4.03
CA LYS A 379 29.13 15.83 3.85
C LYS A 379 27.71 16.39 3.86
N GLU A 380 26.80 15.81 3.08
CA GLU A 380 25.40 16.26 3.05
C GLU A 380 24.72 16.02 4.40
N LEU A 381 24.89 14.84 5.00
CA LEU A 381 24.35 14.53 6.32
C LEU A 381 24.84 15.53 7.38
N ASN A 382 26.14 15.85 7.40
CA ASN A 382 26.70 16.84 8.33
C ASN A 382 26.14 18.26 8.18
N ILE A 383 25.63 18.61 6.99
CA ILE A 383 25.01 19.91 6.72
C ILE A 383 23.54 19.91 7.17
N LEU A 384 22.84 18.79 6.95
CA LEU A 384 21.39 18.69 7.08
C LEU A 384 20.94 18.18 8.45
N ASN A 385 21.76 17.37 9.12
CA ASN A 385 21.43 16.69 10.35
C ASN A 385 21.31 17.65 11.54
N ARG A 386 20.25 17.47 12.33
CA ARG A 386 20.03 18.13 13.62
C ARG A 386 19.83 17.15 14.77
N HIS A 387 19.92 15.85 14.50
CA HIS A 387 19.75 14.78 15.47
C HIS A 387 21.07 14.56 16.23
N ASP A 388 20.97 14.34 17.54
CA ASP A 388 22.11 14.03 18.40
C ASP A 388 22.52 12.55 18.26
N ASN A 389 21.55 11.66 18.11
CA ASN A 389 21.76 10.23 17.90
C ASN A 389 21.61 9.89 16.41
N VAL A 390 22.68 9.42 15.78
CA VAL A 390 22.64 8.95 14.39
C VAL A 390 23.06 7.48 14.36
N LEU A 391 22.11 6.62 14.03
CA LEU A 391 22.25 5.16 13.98
C LEU A 391 22.23 4.72 12.52
N ILE A 392 23.36 4.23 12.01
CA ILE A 392 23.53 3.81 10.62
C ILE A 392 24.04 2.38 10.59
N ALA A 393 23.36 1.52 9.83
CA ALA A 393 23.85 0.20 9.43
C ALA A 393 24.55 0.26 8.07
N LEU A 394 25.45 -0.68 7.78
CA LEU A 394 25.95 -0.91 6.42
C LEU A 394 24.95 -1.77 5.62
N GLY A 395 24.71 -1.37 4.38
CA GLY A 395 24.01 -2.17 3.38
C GLY A 395 24.96 -2.85 2.39
N ASN A 396 24.40 -3.56 1.41
CA ASN A 396 25.21 -4.24 0.40
C ASN A 396 25.90 -3.24 -0.54
N HIS A 397 25.35 -2.06 -0.78
CA HIS A 397 25.98 -1.09 -1.67
C HIS A 397 27.27 -0.49 -1.08
N GLU A 398 27.39 -0.44 0.24
CA GLU A 398 28.62 -0.03 0.92
C GLU A 398 29.76 -1.05 0.72
N VAL A 399 29.46 -2.36 0.66
CA VAL A 399 30.47 -3.43 0.64
C VAL A 399 30.62 -4.16 -0.71
N LYS A 400 29.81 -3.86 -1.73
CA LYS A 400 29.76 -4.64 -2.98
C LYS A 400 30.54 -4.04 -4.16
N TYR A 401 30.36 -2.76 -4.44
CA TYR A 401 30.56 -2.24 -5.79
C TYR A 401 31.93 -1.60 -6.06
N SER A 402 32.86 -1.67 -5.10
CA SER A 402 34.22 -1.18 -5.30
C SER A 402 35.24 -2.30 -5.35
N ALA A 403 35.76 -2.60 -6.54
CA ALA A 403 36.94 -3.46 -6.71
C ALA A 403 38.24 -2.83 -6.16
N ALA A 404 38.19 -1.56 -5.73
CA ALA A 404 39.33 -0.82 -5.19
C ALA A 404 39.43 -0.91 -3.66
N TYR A 405 38.41 -1.42 -2.97
CA TYR A 405 38.36 -1.52 -1.52
C TYR A 405 38.15 -2.95 -1.08
N THR A 406 38.86 -3.37 -0.03
CA THR A 406 38.57 -4.56 0.75
C THR A 406 37.48 -4.25 1.77
N TYR A 407 36.93 -5.29 2.40
CA TYR A 407 35.98 -5.10 3.50
C TYR A 407 36.61 -4.30 4.66
N ASP A 408 37.87 -4.56 5.01
CA ASP A 408 38.59 -3.83 6.06
C ASP A 408 38.73 -2.34 5.72
N ASP A 409 38.96 -1.97 4.45
CA ASP A 409 39.00 -0.57 4.03
C ASP A 409 37.63 0.11 4.21
N VAL A 410 36.53 -0.59 3.87
CA VAL A 410 35.16 -0.07 4.07
C VAL A 410 34.87 0.10 5.56
N LYS A 411 35.23 -0.89 6.38
CA LYS A 411 35.10 -0.86 7.84
C LYS A 411 35.86 0.34 8.43
N GLU A 412 37.12 0.56 8.03
CA GLU A 412 37.93 1.68 8.49
C GLU A 412 37.29 3.03 8.12
N ILE A 413 36.88 3.21 6.85
CA ILE A 413 36.22 4.44 6.39
C ILE A 413 34.92 4.67 7.19
N PHE A 414 34.10 3.63 7.36
CA PHE A 414 32.84 3.76 8.06
C PHE A 414 33.03 4.15 9.53
N LEU A 415 33.93 3.49 10.26
CA LEU A 415 34.26 3.81 11.64
C LEU A 415 34.84 5.23 11.77
N GLU A 416 35.71 5.65 10.85
CA GLU A 416 36.24 7.02 10.80
C GLU A 416 35.09 8.04 10.72
N LYS A 417 34.14 7.84 9.79
CA LYS A 417 32.99 8.75 9.62
C LYS A 417 32.04 8.72 10.82
N MET A 418 31.80 7.54 11.39
CA MET A 418 30.87 7.33 12.51
C MET A 418 31.42 7.77 13.86
N SER A 419 32.75 7.95 14.01
CA SER A 419 33.35 8.55 15.22
C SER A 419 32.75 9.91 15.57
N ARG A 420 32.38 10.71 14.55
CA ARG A 420 31.68 11.99 14.74
C ARG A 420 30.30 11.85 15.40
N TYR A 421 29.68 10.68 15.26
CA TYR A 421 28.39 10.32 15.85
C TYR A 421 28.56 9.40 17.07
N GLY A 422 29.77 9.35 17.65
CA GLY A 422 30.08 8.67 18.90
C GLY A 422 30.36 7.18 18.78
N LEU A 423 30.62 6.65 17.58
CA LEU A 423 31.09 5.27 17.41
C LEU A 423 32.63 5.23 17.45
N ASP A 424 33.20 5.10 18.65
CA ASP A 424 34.65 5.10 18.90
C ASP A 424 35.26 3.68 19.04
N GLY A 425 34.50 2.64 18.66
CA GLY A 425 34.90 1.23 18.79
C GLY A 425 35.56 0.65 17.53
N GLU A 426 35.99 -0.61 17.63
CA GLU A 426 36.54 -1.36 16.49
C GLU A 426 35.48 -2.18 15.74
N GLU A 427 34.23 -2.22 16.22
CA GLU A 427 33.15 -2.99 15.60
C GLU A 427 32.09 -2.09 14.97
N ILE A 428 31.51 -2.58 13.86
CA ILE A 428 30.50 -1.85 13.08
C ILE A 428 29.06 -2.15 13.53
N TYR A 429 28.89 -3.18 14.36
CA TYR A 429 27.66 -3.44 15.10
C TYR A 429 27.79 -2.87 16.51
N TYR A 430 26.75 -2.20 16.98
CA TYR A 430 26.76 -1.44 18.21
C TYR A 430 25.35 -1.22 18.74
N ASP A 431 25.25 -0.79 19.99
CA ASP A 431 23.96 -0.48 20.60
C ASP A 431 23.95 0.90 21.26
N ARG A 432 22.74 1.43 21.45
CA ARG A 432 22.46 2.66 22.20
C ARG A 432 21.21 2.50 23.03
N TRP A 433 21.26 3.02 24.25
CA TRP A 433 20.09 3.27 25.07
C TRP A 433 19.66 4.72 24.87
N ILE A 434 18.48 4.92 24.28
CA ILE A 434 17.91 6.24 24.01
C ILE A 434 16.55 6.28 24.69
N ASP A 435 16.35 7.24 25.59
CA ASP A 435 15.13 7.38 26.41
C ASP A 435 14.69 6.09 27.14
N GLY A 436 15.66 5.24 27.47
CA GLY A 436 15.41 3.95 28.10
C GLY A 436 14.91 2.85 27.16
N TYR A 437 14.97 3.03 25.84
CA TYR A 437 14.75 2.00 24.82
C TYR A 437 16.07 1.57 24.20
N HIS A 438 16.15 0.29 23.83
CA HIS A 438 17.37 -0.30 23.28
C HIS A 438 17.32 -0.29 21.76
N PHE A 439 18.30 0.37 21.16
CA PHE A 439 18.54 0.36 19.72
C PHE A 439 19.80 -0.45 19.45
N ILE A 440 19.71 -1.45 18.58
CA ILE A 440 20.78 -2.39 18.27
C ILE A 440 20.99 -2.34 16.77
N VAL A 441 22.18 -1.92 16.35
CA VAL A 441 22.57 -1.84 14.94
C VAL A 441 23.42 -3.05 14.61
N LEU A 442 22.96 -3.82 13.62
CA LEU A 442 23.67 -4.93 13.01
C LEU A 442 24.16 -4.51 11.63
N SER A 443 25.22 -5.14 11.14
CA SER A 443 25.78 -4.84 9.82
C SER A 443 26.54 -6.04 9.25
N THR A 444 26.60 -6.13 7.92
CA THR A 444 27.30 -7.21 7.23
C THR A 444 28.80 -7.19 7.52
N GLU A 445 29.39 -8.35 7.85
CA GLU A 445 30.80 -8.51 8.23
C GLU A 445 31.71 -9.01 7.11
N GLU A 446 31.17 -9.20 5.91
CA GLU A 446 31.93 -9.59 4.73
C GLU A 446 31.52 -8.76 3.50
N MET A 447 32.38 -8.77 2.48
CA MET A 447 31.97 -8.34 1.13
C MET A 447 30.74 -9.16 0.72
N GLU A 448 29.87 -8.55 -0.10
CA GLU A 448 28.58 -9.12 -0.48
C GLU A 448 28.65 -10.63 -0.83
N GLN A 449 27.83 -11.42 -0.15
CA GLN A 449 27.61 -12.83 -0.49
C GLN A 449 26.79 -12.92 -1.79
N LYS A 450 26.73 -14.11 -2.41
CA LYS A 450 25.89 -14.32 -3.60
C LYS A 450 24.45 -13.85 -3.34
N GLY A 451 24.01 -12.86 -4.11
CA GLY A 451 22.62 -12.40 -4.10
C GLY A 451 22.30 -11.22 -3.19
N GLY A 452 23.28 -10.55 -2.56
CA GLY A 452 23.03 -9.33 -1.78
C GLY A 452 22.87 -9.53 -0.28
N GLY A 453 22.86 -10.78 0.18
CA GLY A 453 22.66 -11.11 1.59
C GLY A 453 23.80 -10.64 2.49
N ALA A 454 23.44 -10.18 3.69
CA ALA A 454 24.40 -9.92 4.76
C ALA A 454 24.97 -11.22 5.33
N TYR A 455 26.24 -11.16 5.75
CA TYR A 455 26.85 -12.17 6.60
C TYR A 455 27.03 -11.63 8.01
N LEU A 456 26.56 -12.38 9.02
CA LEU A 456 26.74 -12.05 10.43
C LEU A 456 27.54 -13.18 11.10
N SER A 457 28.61 -12.83 11.81
CA SER A 457 29.42 -13.79 12.55
C SER A 457 28.70 -14.32 13.80
N ASP A 458 29.16 -15.45 14.31
CA ASP A 458 28.71 -15.97 15.62
C ASP A 458 28.88 -14.94 16.75
N ALA A 459 29.91 -14.09 16.67
CA ALA A 459 30.14 -13.02 17.63
C ALA A 459 29.06 -11.94 17.56
N GLN A 460 28.66 -11.52 16.36
CA GLN A 460 27.58 -10.55 16.17
C GLN A 460 26.21 -11.14 16.53
N LEU A 461 25.95 -12.42 16.26
CA LEU A 461 24.73 -13.11 16.70
C LEU A 461 24.67 -13.23 18.24
N GLN A 462 25.79 -13.54 18.88
CA GLN A 462 25.88 -13.56 20.34
C GLN A 462 25.68 -12.16 20.92
N PHE A 463 26.27 -11.12 20.30
CA PHE A 463 26.04 -9.72 20.66
C PHE A 463 24.54 -9.37 20.59
N LEU A 464 23.85 -9.71 19.50
CA LEU A 464 22.40 -9.48 19.37
C LEU A 464 21.62 -10.11 20.52
N ARG A 465 21.89 -11.40 20.80
CA ARG A 465 21.24 -12.15 21.87
C ARG A 465 21.47 -11.52 23.25
N GLU A 466 22.71 -11.13 23.54
CA GLU A 466 23.07 -10.49 24.83
C GLU A 466 22.42 -9.12 24.98
N LYS A 467 22.38 -8.33 23.90
CA LYS A 467 21.79 -6.99 23.93
C LYS A 467 20.29 -7.02 24.04
N LEU A 468 19.59 -7.90 23.31
CA LEU A 468 18.15 -8.08 23.50
C LEU A 468 17.78 -8.56 24.90
N ALA A 469 18.65 -9.32 25.58
CA ALA A 469 18.43 -9.74 26.97
C ALA A 469 18.61 -8.60 27.99
N GLU A 470 19.37 -7.56 27.63
CA GLU A 470 19.76 -6.49 28.53
C GLU A 470 18.54 -5.63 28.91
N ASN A 471 18.10 -5.72 30.16
CA ASN A 471 16.90 -5.02 30.66
C ASN A 471 15.62 -5.28 29.83
N ALA A 472 15.51 -6.47 29.21
CA ALA A 472 14.31 -6.90 28.50
C ALA A 472 13.11 -6.89 29.45
N LEU A 473 12.04 -6.20 29.05
CA LEU A 473 10.78 -6.16 29.79
C LEU A 473 9.65 -6.64 28.89
N PRO A 474 8.78 -7.55 29.36
CA PRO A 474 7.61 -7.97 28.59
C PRO A 474 6.77 -6.79 28.10
N GLY A 475 6.45 -6.78 26.81
CA GLY A 475 5.65 -5.71 26.19
C GLY A 475 6.39 -4.39 25.95
N LYS A 476 7.66 -4.26 26.35
CA LYS A 476 8.48 -3.10 26.01
C LYS A 476 9.30 -3.40 24.74
N PRO A 477 9.18 -2.59 23.67
CA PRO A 477 9.87 -2.87 22.43
C PRO A 477 11.38 -2.60 22.52
N ALA A 478 12.13 -3.33 21.70
CA ALA A 478 13.51 -3.04 21.31
C ALA A 478 13.55 -2.83 19.80
N PHE A 479 14.51 -2.06 19.31
CA PHE A 479 14.64 -1.74 17.88
C PHE A 479 15.96 -2.29 17.35
N VAL A 480 15.88 -3.24 16.44
CA VAL A 480 17.03 -3.80 15.72
C VAL A 480 17.05 -3.19 14.32
N ILE A 481 18.22 -2.70 13.92
CA ILE A 481 18.46 -2.09 12.61
C ILE A 481 19.38 -3.04 11.84
N LEU A 482 18.92 -3.55 10.71
CA LEU A 482 19.70 -4.39 9.80
C LEU A 482 19.24 -4.09 8.37
N HIS A 483 20.18 -3.89 7.44
CA HIS A 483 19.80 -3.49 6.09
C HIS A 483 18.95 -4.55 5.37
N GLN A 484 19.39 -5.81 5.35
CA GLN A 484 18.66 -6.90 4.72
C GLN A 484 17.52 -7.43 5.61
N PRO A 485 16.32 -7.63 5.07
CA PRO A 485 15.20 -8.21 5.79
C PRO A 485 15.36 -9.72 5.93
N LEU A 486 14.60 -10.29 6.85
CA LEU A 486 14.49 -11.75 7.01
C LEU A 486 13.68 -12.37 5.86
N ALA A 487 14.01 -13.58 5.44
CA ALA A 487 13.30 -14.31 4.41
C ALA A 487 11.82 -14.52 4.77
N ASP A 488 10.95 -14.55 3.75
CA ASP A 488 9.51 -14.80 3.86
C ASP A 488 8.75 -13.79 4.74
N THR A 489 9.21 -12.53 4.77
CA THR A 489 8.56 -11.44 5.50
C THR A 489 7.83 -10.48 4.57
N PHE A 490 8.45 -10.08 3.47
CA PHE A 490 7.94 -9.11 2.52
C PHE A 490 7.99 -9.63 1.08
N PRO A 491 7.27 -9.02 0.14
CA PRO A 491 7.54 -9.18 -1.29
C PRO A 491 9.04 -9.01 -1.56
N LEU A 492 9.62 -9.83 -2.44
CA LEU A 492 11.07 -9.91 -2.73
C LEU A 492 11.98 -10.43 -1.59
N SER A 493 11.54 -10.50 -0.33
CA SER A 493 12.40 -10.95 0.78
C SER A 493 12.87 -12.40 0.65
N SER A 494 12.09 -13.31 0.05
CA SER A 494 12.55 -14.69 -0.21
C SER A 494 13.62 -14.77 -1.30
N LYS A 495 13.74 -13.75 -2.14
CA LYS A 495 14.73 -13.65 -3.22
C LYS A 495 16.01 -12.95 -2.76
N TYR A 496 15.86 -11.94 -1.89
CA TYR A 496 16.94 -11.11 -1.37
C TYR A 496 16.89 -10.98 0.17
N PRO A 497 16.99 -12.10 0.93
CA PRO A 497 16.99 -12.05 2.39
C PRO A 497 18.38 -11.73 2.96
N VAL A 498 18.47 -11.67 4.29
CA VAL A 498 19.69 -12.01 5.02
C VAL A 498 20.29 -13.32 4.48
N GLY A 499 21.62 -13.43 4.52
CA GLY A 499 22.33 -14.63 4.08
C GLY A 499 22.15 -15.84 5.01
N GLU A 500 23.23 -16.59 5.20
CA GLU A 500 23.20 -17.90 5.86
C GLU A 500 22.64 -17.87 7.30
N GLN A 501 22.69 -16.71 7.97
CA GLN A 501 22.25 -16.53 9.35
C GLN A 501 20.76 -16.21 9.53
N ASP A 502 19.96 -16.14 8.47
CA ASP A 502 18.53 -15.80 8.54
C ASP A 502 17.77 -16.59 9.63
N ALA A 503 17.95 -17.92 9.63
CA ALA A 503 17.30 -18.80 10.60
C ALA A 503 17.80 -18.55 12.04
N GLN A 504 19.10 -18.28 12.23
CA GLN A 504 19.66 -18.01 13.56
C GLN A 504 19.15 -16.70 14.14
N ILE A 505 19.00 -15.66 13.30
CA ILE A 505 18.41 -14.38 13.72
C ILE A 505 16.95 -14.59 14.11
N LYS A 506 16.15 -15.29 13.30
CA LYS A 506 14.75 -15.63 13.63
C LYS A 506 14.67 -16.32 15.00
N GLU A 507 15.50 -17.32 15.27
CA GLU A 507 15.50 -18.02 16.56
C GLU A 507 15.86 -17.09 17.74
N ILE A 508 16.82 -16.18 17.58
CA ILE A 508 17.10 -15.17 18.62
C ILE A 508 15.90 -14.25 18.84
N LEU A 509 15.28 -13.76 17.77
CA LEU A 509 14.15 -12.83 17.87
C LEU A 509 12.88 -13.47 18.43
N LYS A 510 12.67 -14.78 18.27
CA LYS A 510 11.57 -15.53 18.94
C LYS A 510 11.62 -15.42 20.46
N GLU A 511 12.82 -15.30 21.03
CA GLU A 511 12.99 -15.11 22.48
C GLU A 511 12.53 -13.70 22.92
N TYR A 512 12.41 -12.76 21.97
CA TYR A 512 12.07 -11.34 22.20
C TYR A 512 11.03 -10.84 21.18
N PRO A 513 9.78 -11.34 21.20
CA PRO A 513 8.76 -11.04 20.18
C PRO A 513 8.27 -9.58 20.19
N GLY A 514 8.71 -8.76 21.15
CA GLY A 514 8.52 -7.30 21.14
C GLY A 514 9.54 -6.52 20.31
N THR A 515 10.45 -7.21 19.62
CA THR A 515 11.51 -6.58 18.83
C THR A 515 10.96 -6.09 17.49
N PHE A 516 11.29 -4.85 17.14
CA PHE A 516 11.09 -4.28 15.81
C PHE A 516 12.39 -4.41 15.01
N LEU A 517 12.39 -5.20 13.94
CA LEU A 517 13.47 -5.21 12.95
C LEU A 517 13.14 -4.21 11.84
N ILE A 518 13.97 -3.19 11.71
CA ILE A 518 13.85 -2.14 10.71
C ILE A 518 14.88 -2.40 9.61
N SER A 519 14.39 -2.62 8.40
CA SER A 519 15.20 -2.97 7.23
C SER A 519 14.92 -2.08 6.01
N GLY A 520 15.76 -2.20 4.99
CA GLY A 520 15.58 -1.61 3.67
C GLY A 520 15.84 -2.68 2.60
N HIS A 521 16.77 -2.43 1.67
CA HIS A 521 17.33 -3.40 0.70
C HIS A 521 16.41 -3.81 -0.44
N LEU A 522 15.13 -4.08 -0.15
CA LEU A 522 14.22 -4.68 -1.13
C LEU A 522 13.75 -3.71 -2.19
N HIS A 523 13.74 -2.40 -1.87
CA HIS A 523 13.21 -1.36 -2.75
C HIS A 523 11.76 -1.69 -3.12
N ASN A 524 10.97 -2.28 -2.21
CA ASN A 524 9.58 -2.60 -2.52
C ASN A 524 8.74 -1.34 -2.70
N GLY A 525 8.90 -0.39 -1.75
CA GLY A 525 8.19 0.89 -1.72
C GLY A 525 6.71 0.83 -1.33
N TYR A 526 6.26 -0.28 -0.73
CA TYR A 526 4.94 -0.34 -0.13
C TYR A 526 4.84 0.63 1.06
N LEU A 527 3.71 1.32 1.16
CA LEU A 527 3.42 2.27 2.24
C LEU A 527 2.27 1.81 3.14
N ASP A 528 1.58 0.74 2.78
CA ASP A 528 0.48 0.15 3.55
C ASP A 528 0.98 -0.98 4.46
N GLU A 529 0.08 -1.85 4.93
CA GLU A 529 0.38 -3.00 5.79
C GLU A 529 1.37 -4.00 5.18
N ARG A 530 1.56 -4.01 3.85
CA ARG A 530 2.55 -4.90 3.20
C ARG A 530 3.99 -4.55 3.55
N ALA A 531 4.24 -3.36 4.08
CA ALA A 531 5.54 -2.95 4.59
C ALA A 531 5.76 -3.26 6.07
N LEU A 532 4.76 -3.81 6.79
CA LEU A 532 4.90 -4.17 8.20
C LEU A 532 4.25 -5.51 8.53
N VAL A 533 5.08 -6.46 8.93
CA VAL A 533 4.63 -7.82 9.26
C VAL A 533 4.91 -8.12 10.71
N GLN A 534 3.87 -8.49 11.44
CA GLN A 534 4.01 -9.02 12.80
C GLN A 534 3.94 -10.55 12.77
N ASN A 535 4.96 -11.21 13.33
CA ASN A 535 5.07 -12.67 13.36
C ASN A 535 5.56 -13.17 14.74
N GLU A 536 5.89 -14.46 14.85
CA GLU A 536 6.35 -15.05 16.12
C GLU A 536 7.73 -14.57 16.57
N TYR A 537 8.51 -13.98 15.67
CA TYR A 537 9.87 -13.49 15.89
C TYR A 537 9.95 -11.96 15.77
N GLY A 538 8.86 -11.26 16.12
CA GLY A 538 8.83 -9.81 16.25
C GLY A 538 8.02 -9.09 15.16
N VAL A 539 8.21 -7.78 15.12
CA VAL A 539 7.65 -6.88 14.12
C VAL A 539 8.72 -6.57 13.11
N GLN A 540 8.45 -6.84 11.84
CA GLN A 540 9.34 -6.56 10.73
C GLN A 540 8.82 -5.31 10.04
N PHE A 541 9.71 -4.37 9.71
CA PHE A 541 9.36 -3.14 9.01
C PHE A 541 10.32 -2.90 7.82
N ASP A 542 9.77 -2.97 6.61
CA ASP A 542 10.47 -2.68 5.34
C ASP A 542 10.33 -1.19 5.00
N CYS A 543 11.44 -0.47 5.02
CA CYS A 543 11.46 0.94 4.66
C CYS A 543 11.44 1.10 3.13
N SER A 544 10.55 1.96 2.63
CA SER A 544 10.65 2.46 1.26
C SER A 544 12.02 3.09 1.02
N ALA A 545 12.61 2.80 -0.13
CA ALA A 545 13.85 3.44 -0.55
C ALA A 545 13.59 4.89 -0.95
N LEU A 546 14.54 5.78 -0.64
CA LEU A 546 14.55 7.12 -1.25
C LEU A 546 15.08 7.08 -2.68
N TRP A 547 15.99 6.17 -3.05
CA TRP A 547 16.55 6.18 -4.38
C TRP A 547 15.50 5.89 -5.46
N GLN A 548 14.97 4.67 -5.48
CA GLN A 548 13.90 4.22 -6.35
C GLN A 548 13.30 2.95 -5.75
N ASN A 549 12.07 2.61 -6.10
CA ASN A 549 11.47 1.35 -5.69
C ASN A 549 11.08 0.54 -6.94
N GLU A 550 10.76 -0.74 -6.76
CA GLU A 550 10.52 -1.73 -7.81
C GLU A 550 9.03 -2.09 -7.93
N LEU A 551 8.27 -2.08 -6.81
CA LEU A 551 6.88 -2.58 -6.78
C LEU A 551 5.83 -1.49 -6.51
N ALA A 552 6.13 -0.51 -5.67
CA ALA A 552 5.28 0.63 -5.34
C ALA A 552 6.14 1.85 -5.00
N ASN A 553 5.57 3.07 -5.04
CA ASN A 553 6.31 4.31 -4.79
C ASN A 553 7.67 4.37 -5.52
N GLN A 554 7.74 4.08 -6.83
CA GLN A 554 9.02 4.03 -7.57
C GLN A 554 9.81 5.33 -7.47
N ASN A 555 9.11 6.46 -7.31
CA ASN A 555 9.79 7.73 -7.13
C ASN A 555 10.60 7.79 -5.84
N GLY A 556 10.34 6.98 -4.82
CA GLY A 556 11.09 7.01 -3.57
C GLY A 556 11.05 8.38 -2.91
N ASP A 557 9.84 8.84 -2.55
CA ASP A 557 9.64 10.14 -1.91
C ASP A 557 9.07 10.04 -0.49
N TYR A 558 9.12 8.84 0.12
CA TYR A 558 8.62 8.61 1.48
C TYR A 558 9.75 8.27 2.45
N ALA A 559 9.67 8.85 3.64
CA ALA A 559 10.47 8.51 4.80
C ALA A 559 9.52 8.29 5.99
N TYR A 560 10.05 7.98 7.19
CA TYR A 560 9.19 7.64 8.32
C TYR A 560 9.58 8.36 9.60
N HIS A 561 8.58 8.68 10.42
CA HIS A 561 8.75 9.09 11.80
C HIS A 561 8.08 8.07 12.71
N VAL A 562 8.77 7.66 13.77
CA VAL A 562 8.27 6.67 14.72
C VAL A 562 8.09 7.31 16.08
N ASP A 563 6.86 7.25 16.59
CA ASP A 563 6.51 7.58 17.97
C ASP A 563 6.28 6.30 18.77
N VAL A 564 6.92 6.22 19.94
CA VAL A 564 6.74 5.10 20.87
C VAL A 564 5.99 5.59 22.09
N TYR A 565 4.85 4.96 22.36
CA TYR A 565 4.01 5.22 23.53
C TYR A 565 4.12 4.05 24.52
N ALA A 566 3.52 4.21 25.71
CA ALA A 566 3.47 3.15 26.71
C ALA A 566 2.70 1.90 26.24
N ASP A 567 1.80 2.05 25.27
CA ASP A 567 0.85 1.03 24.84
C ASP A 567 0.90 0.69 23.34
N ARG A 568 1.65 1.44 22.53
CA ARG A 568 1.77 1.23 21.08
C ARG A 568 3.04 1.83 20.48
N VAL A 569 3.40 1.37 19.29
CA VAL A 569 4.34 2.04 18.38
C VAL A 569 3.55 2.56 17.18
N GLN A 570 3.77 3.81 16.80
CA GLN A 570 3.10 4.46 15.68
C GLN A 570 4.15 4.92 14.66
N ILE A 571 4.03 4.43 13.43
CA ILE A 571 4.94 4.73 12.32
C ILE A 571 4.19 5.62 11.34
N LEU A 572 4.57 6.88 11.27
CA LEU A 572 4.03 7.89 10.37
C LEU A 572 4.79 7.87 9.05
N ALA A 573 4.07 7.80 7.93
CA ALA A 573 4.65 8.01 6.62
C ALA A 573 4.80 9.52 6.37
N VAL A 574 5.98 9.95 5.93
CA VAL A 574 6.30 11.34 5.62
C VAL A 574 6.46 11.44 4.11
N ASP A 575 5.54 12.15 3.46
CA ASP A 575 5.70 12.55 2.07
C ASP A 575 6.73 13.66 2.01
N THR A 576 7.95 13.31 1.60
CA THR A 576 9.08 14.22 1.56
C THR A 576 9.00 15.19 0.37
N LEU A 577 8.23 14.88 -0.66
CA LEU A 577 8.02 15.76 -1.80
C LEU A 577 7.21 16.99 -1.39
N HIS A 578 6.17 16.77 -0.60
CA HIS A 578 5.27 17.83 -0.12
C HIS A 578 5.62 18.35 1.28
N GLY A 579 6.44 17.62 2.04
CA GLY A 579 6.84 17.99 3.40
C GLY A 579 5.70 17.86 4.41
N GLU A 580 4.86 16.84 4.25
CA GLU A 580 3.70 16.57 5.10
C GLU A 580 3.63 15.12 5.56
N ILE A 581 2.79 14.86 6.57
CA ILE A 581 2.51 13.51 7.05
C ILE A 581 1.35 12.97 6.23
N ASP A 582 1.54 11.80 5.59
CA ASP A 582 0.43 11.08 4.97
C ASP A 582 -0.17 10.09 5.98
N TYR A 583 -1.19 10.56 6.69
CA TYR A 583 -1.83 9.80 7.76
C TYR A 583 -2.49 8.49 7.28
N ARG A 584 -2.84 8.39 5.98
CA ARG A 584 -3.47 7.20 5.40
C ARG A 584 -2.55 5.98 5.48
N TYR A 585 -1.24 6.20 5.47
CA TYR A 585 -0.22 5.16 5.54
C TYR A 585 0.36 4.97 6.95
N THR A 586 -0.29 5.54 7.97
CA THR A 586 0.12 5.33 9.37
C THR A 586 0.00 3.86 9.74
N LYS A 587 1.06 3.27 10.28
CA LYS A 587 1.01 1.93 10.88
C LYS A 587 0.98 2.07 12.39
N ILE A 588 0.11 1.31 13.05
CA ILE A 588 -0.02 1.33 14.50
C ILE A 588 0.08 -0.09 15.02
N VAL A 589 1.06 -0.33 15.89
CA VAL A 589 1.31 -1.63 16.50
C VAL A 589 1.00 -1.51 18.00
N PRO A 590 -0.16 -2.00 18.47
CA PRO A 590 -0.44 -2.03 19.90
C PRO A 590 0.54 -2.97 20.60
N LEU A 591 1.25 -2.50 21.63
CA LEU A 591 2.22 -3.31 22.39
C LEU A 591 1.55 -4.50 23.09
N SER A 592 0.24 -4.44 23.33
CA SER A 592 -0.55 -5.57 23.81
C SER A 592 -0.56 -6.76 22.84
N THR A 593 -0.29 -6.56 21.54
CA THR A 593 -0.16 -7.66 20.57
C THR A 593 1.25 -8.26 20.59
N LEU A 594 2.24 -7.54 21.13
CA LEU A 594 3.65 -7.94 21.22
C LEU A 594 3.97 -8.78 22.47
N GLY A 595 2.98 -8.91 23.36
CA GLY A 595 3.10 -9.62 24.63
C GLY A 595 2.58 -11.05 24.58
N ALA A 596 3.53 -11.98 24.71
CA ALA A 596 3.41 -13.38 25.07
C ALA A 596 3.04 -14.35 23.91
N GLN A 597 4.03 -15.13 23.43
CA GLN A 597 3.88 -16.59 23.57
C GLN A 597 3.79 -16.88 25.08
N ALA A 598 2.68 -16.53 25.72
CA ALA A 598 2.23 -17.38 26.81
C ALA A 598 1.84 -18.62 26.05
N ASP A 599 2.49 -19.75 26.32
CA ASP A 599 2.17 -21.04 25.73
C ASP A 599 0.68 -21.06 25.36
N PHE A 600 0.33 -20.89 24.08
CA PHE A 600 -1.08 -20.91 23.71
C PHE A 600 -1.33 -22.36 23.38
N ALA A 601 -1.96 -23.07 24.31
CA ALA A 601 -2.39 -24.42 24.05
C ALA A 601 -3.63 -24.38 23.16
N ASP A 602 -3.76 -25.38 22.28
CA ASP A 602 -5.07 -25.64 21.70
C ASP A 602 -6.04 -25.89 22.84
N LEU A 603 -7.13 -25.13 22.83
CA LEU A 603 -8.22 -25.38 23.74
C LEU A 603 -8.96 -26.62 23.23
N PRO A 604 -9.21 -27.62 24.08
CA PRO A 604 -9.92 -28.83 23.66
C PRO A 604 -11.31 -28.44 23.17
N ALA A 605 -11.58 -28.79 21.91
CA ALA A 605 -12.90 -28.70 21.34
C ALA A 605 -13.72 -29.91 21.79
N LEU A 606 -14.93 -29.67 22.30
CA LEU A 606 -15.89 -30.71 22.60
C LEU A 606 -16.43 -31.35 21.32
N ARG A 607 -16.70 -30.53 20.29
CA ARG A 607 -17.18 -30.96 18.98
C ARG A 607 -17.10 -29.83 17.96
N TYR A 608 -17.21 -30.21 16.69
CA TYR A 608 -17.33 -29.33 15.54
C TYR A 608 -18.70 -29.53 14.90
N THR A 609 -19.29 -28.44 14.38
CA THR A 609 -20.54 -28.51 13.63
C THR A 609 -20.46 -27.68 12.35
N ASP A 610 -21.11 -28.14 11.29
CA ASP A 610 -21.28 -27.35 10.07
C ASP A 610 -22.33 -26.23 10.25
N ALA A 611 -22.57 -25.45 9.19
CA ALA A 611 -23.54 -24.35 9.20
C ALA A 611 -24.99 -24.83 9.44
N ALA A 612 -25.31 -26.10 9.13
CA ALA A 612 -26.61 -26.71 9.40
C ALA A 612 -26.73 -27.25 10.84
N GLY A 613 -25.64 -27.22 11.61
CA GLY A 613 -25.56 -27.74 12.98
C GLY A 613 -25.35 -29.24 13.07
N ALA A 614 -25.00 -29.91 11.96
CA ALA A 614 -24.61 -31.32 11.97
C ALA A 614 -23.18 -31.47 12.49
N GLU A 615 -22.95 -32.47 13.33
CA GLU A 615 -21.63 -32.72 13.92
C GLU A 615 -20.66 -33.27 12.86
N ILE A 616 -19.45 -32.71 12.81
CA ILE A 616 -18.40 -33.08 11.86
C ILE A 616 -17.14 -33.50 12.62
N SER A 617 -16.36 -34.41 12.02
CA SER A 617 -15.03 -34.77 12.51
C SER A 617 -13.99 -33.99 11.72
N LEU A 618 -12.99 -33.39 12.40
CA LEU A 618 -11.83 -32.82 11.73
C LEU A 618 -10.66 -33.82 11.59
N ASP A 619 -10.80 -35.05 12.11
CA ASP A 619 -9.84 -36.13 11.85
C ASP A 619 -9.97 -36.67 10.40
N GLU A 620 -11.08 -36.35 9.74
CA GLU A 620 -11.34 -36.58 8.33
C GLU A 620 -11.43 -35.21 7.65
N THR A 621 -10.54 -34.92 6.70
CA THR A 621 -10.46 -33.65 5.99
C THR A 621 -11.86 -33.12 5.60
N VAL A 622 -12.24 -31.94 6.10
CA VAL A 622 -13.53 -31.33 5.79
C VAL A 622 -13.45 -30.61 4.45
N TYR A 623 -14.32 -31.00 3.53
CA TYR A 623 -14.38 -30.45 2.18
C TYR A 623 -15.41 -29.31 2.09
N ILE A 624 -14.94 -28.14 1.68
CA ILE A 624 -15.73 -26.98 1.28
C ILE A 624 -15.94 -27.10 -0.23
N VAL A 625 -17.16 -27.47 -0.63
CA VAL A 625 -17.53 -27.61 -2.04
C VAL A 625 -17.99 -26.27 -2.58
N GLU A 626 -17.25 -25.69 -3.52
CA GLU A 626 -17.68 -24.53 -4.30
C GLU A 626 -18.75 -24.99 -5.30
N SER A 627 -20.02 -25.06 -4.90
CA SER A 627 -21.12 -25.32 -5.85
C SER A 627 -22.12 -24.16 -5.88
N ASP A 628 -22.12 -23.43 -7.00
CA ASP A 628 -23.16 -22.58 -7.61
C ASP A 628 -23.96 -21.57 -6.76
N ALA A 629 -23.65 -21.42 -5.48
CA ALA A 629 -24.08 -20.29 -4.65
C ALA A 629 -22.86 -19.73 -3.92
N GLN A 630 -22.54 -18.46 -4.17
CA GLN A 630 -21.54 -17.64 -3.45
C GLN A 630 -21.84 -17.48 -1.93
N ASP A 631 -22.64 -18.36 -1.33
CA ASP A 631 -23.00 -18.29 0.09
C ASP A 631 -21.97 -19.02 0.95
N TRP A 632 -20.83 -18.37 1.12
CA TRP A 632 -19.73 -18.73 2.02
C TRP A 632 -20.19 -19.08 3.44
N ASN A 633 -21.30 -18.52 3.92
CA ASN A 633 -21.86 -18.83 5.24
C ASN A 633 -22.36 -20.27 5.35
N ALA A 634 -22.75 -20.90 4.24
CA ALA A 634 -23.16 -22.31 4.22
C ALA A 634 -22.01 -23.27 4.57
N HIS A 635 -20.77 -22.78 4.54
CA HIS A 635 -19.55 -23.54 4.83
C HIS A 635 -18.93 -23.18 6.19
N ALA A 636 -19.66 -22.46 7.04
CA ALA A 636 -19.18 -22.10 8.36
C ALA A 636 -18.94 -23.35 9.23
N ILE A 637 -17.80 -23.37 9.91
CA ILE A 637 -17.45 -24.39 10.90
C ILE A 637 -17.56 -23.76 12.28
N THR A 638 -18.40 -24.33 13.13
CA THR A 638 -18.54 -23.91 14.52
C THR A 638 -17.81 -24.88 15.44
N LEU A 639 -16.83 -24.34 16.17
CA LEU A 639 -16.11 -24.98 17.26
C LEU A 639 -16.86 -24.77 18.58
N GLU A 640 -17.19 -25.83 19.31
CA GLU A 640 -17.65 -25.75 20.70
C GLU A 640 -16.53 -26.18 21.65
N LEU A 641 -16.15 -25.31 22.58
CA LEU A 641 -15.20 -25.60 23.65
C LEU A 641 -15.89 -26.32 24.82
N GLU A 642 -15.12 -27.12 25.57
CA GLU A 642 -15.62 -27.83 26.76
C GLU A 642 -16.27 -26.90 27.80
N GLU A 643 -15.70 -25.70 27.97
CA GLU A 643 -16.21 -24.66 28.85
C GLU A 643 -15.94 -23.27 28.28
N THR A 644 -16.61 -22.25 28.82
CA THR A 644 -16.36 -20.86 28.44
C THR A 644 -14.98 -20.42 28.91
N LYS A 645 -14.09 -20.06 27.97
CA LYS A 645 -12.72 -19.64 28.25
C LYS A 645 -12.36 -18.33 27.58
N LYS A 646 -11.22 -17.79 27.97
CA LYS A 646 -10.52 -16.74 27.23
C LYS A 646 -9.88 -17.34 25.99
N VAL A 647 -10.19 -16.77 24.84
CA VAL A 647 -9.71 -17.18 23.52
C VAL A 647 -9.06 -15.98 22.87
N CYS A 648 -7.89 -16.18 22.28
CA CYS A 648 -7.09 -15.11 21.67
C CYS A 648 -6.53 -15.48 20.29
N GLY A 649 -6.96 -16.61 19.73
CA GLY A 649 -6.60 -16.97 18.36
C GLY A 649 -7.25 -18.26 17.88
N ILE A 650 -6.97 -18.60 16.62
CA ILE A 650 -7.20 -19.90 16.03
C ILE A 650 -5.94 -20.42 15.35
N ARG A 651 -5.80 -21.74 15.27
CA ARG A 651 -4.76 -22.43 14.52
C ARG A 651 -5.41 -23.30 13.46
N TYR A 652 -5.02 -23.13 12.21
CA TYR A 652 -5.63 -23.74 11.03
C TYR A 652 -4.60 -24.51 10.21
N LEU A 653 -4.96 -25.69 9.72
CA LEU A 653 -4.19 -26.44 8.73
C LEU A 653 -5.06 -26.69 7.50
N GLY A 654 -4.58 -26.27 6.33
CA GLY A 654 -5.26 -26.55 5.07
C GLY A 654 -5.08 -28.00 4.63
N GLY A 655 -6.11 -28.55 3.97
CA GLY A 655 -6.05 -29.90 3.41
C GLY A 655 -5.36 -29.99 2.05
N GLU A 656 -5.35 -31.19 1.48
CA GLU A 656 -4.59 -31.52 0.25
C GLU A 656 -5.17 -30.91 -1.03
N THR A 657 -6.45 -30.51 -1.04
CA THR A 657 -7.17 -30.13 -2.27
C THR A 657 -7.25 -28.61 -2.50
N GLY A 658 -7.17 -27.83 -1.42
CA GLY A 658 -7.27 -26.37 -1.47
C GLY A 658 -7.16 -25.74 -0.10
N ARG A 659 -6.95 -24.42 -0.04
CA ARG A 659 -6.71 -23.66 1.19
C ARG A 659 -7.66 -22.48 1.28
N VAL A 660 -8.26 -22.27 2.44
CA VAL A 660 -8.94 -21.00 2.76
C VAL A 660 -7.90 -19.87 2.75
N THR A 661 -8.16 -18.82 1.98
CA THR A 661 -7.30 -17.64 1.81
C THR A 661 -7.82 -16.41 2.52
N ALA A 662 -9.13 -16.31 2.72
CA ALA A 662 -9.75 -15.31 3.58
C ALA A 662 -10.88 -15.96 4.38
N PHE A 663 -11.16 -15.46 5.58
CA PHE A 663 -12.24 -15.97 6.43
C PHE A 663 -12.78 -14.88 7.36
N ASP A 664 -13.95 -15.10 7.94
CA ASP A 664 -14.50 -14.34 9.06
C ASP A 664 -14.49 -15.18 10.34
N LEU A 665 -14.46 -14.49 11.49
CA LEU A 665 -14.61 -15.15 12.78
C LEU A 665 -15.67 -14.46 13.63
N GLU A 666 -16.53 -15.28 14.21
CA GLU A 666 -17.48 -14.88 15.23
C GLU A 666 -17.24 -15.67 16.52
N TYR A 667 -17.61 -15.09 17.65
CA TYR A 667 -17.56 -15.76 18.95
C TYR A 667 -18.88 -15.62 19.71
N SER A 668 -19.16 -16.61 20.56
CA SER A 668 -20.32 -16.61 21.43
C SER A 668 -20.02 -17.30 22.76
N ALA A 669 -20.59 -16.78 23.85
CA ALA A 669 -20.53 -17.42 25.17
C ALA A 669 -21.69 -18.41 25.39
N ASP A 670 -22.81 -18.25 24.66
CA ASP A 670 -24.07 -18.97 24.87
C ASP A 670 -24.57 -19.74 23.64
N GLY A 671 -23.88 -19.59 22.49
CA GLY A 671 -24.24 -20.19 21.21
C GLY A 671 -25.41 -19.50 20.51
N LYS A 672 -25.95 -18.41 21.07
CA LYS A 672 -27.13 -17.69 20.58
C LYS A 672 -26.79 -16.29 20.14
N THR A 673 -25.98 -15.58 20.93
CA THR A 673 -25.56 -14.22 20.64
C THR A 673 -24.15 -14.24 20.10
N TRP A 674 -23.98 -13.86 18.84
CA TRP A 674 -22.71 -13.88 18.13
C TRP A 674 -22.15 -12.47 17.99
N LYS A 675 -20.82 -12.35 18.09
CA LYS A 675 -20.08 -11.11 17.90
C LYS A 675 -18.94 -11.37 16.93
N GLY A 676 -18.80 -10.50 15.92
CA GLY A 676 -17.66 -10.55 15.01
C GLY A 676 -16.35 -10.17 15.69
N ILE A 677 -15.25 -10.75 15.20
CA ILE A 677 -13.89 -10.38 15.58
C ILE A 677 -13.33 -9.50 14.45
N ALA A 678 -13.14 -8.20 14.71
CA ALA A 678 -12.68 -7.23 13.71
C ALA A 678 -11.22 -7.46 13.27
N GLY A 679 -10.90 -7.07 12.02
CA GLY A 679 -9.56 -7.12 11.40
C GLY A 679 -9.50 -7.96 10.11
N LEU A 680 -8.52 -7.68 9.22
CA LEU A 680 -8.25 -8.44 8.00
C LEU A 680 -7.82 -9.88 8.37
N LYS A 681 -8.44 -10.89 7.75
CA LYS A 681 -8.29 -12.32 8.09
C LYS A 681 -7.86 -13.10 6.86
N GLU A 682 -6.66 -12.79 6.38
CA GLU A 682 -6.10 -13.46 5.21
C GLU A 682 -4.99 -14.43 5.59
N PHE A 683 -4.96 -15.56 4.90
CA PHE A 683 -3.94 -16.59 5.04
C PHE A 683 -3.08 -16.61 3.75
N VAL A 684 -2.08 -15.73 3.66
CA VAL A 684 -1.15 -15.70 2.52
C VAL A 684 -0.43 -17.06 2.36
N GLY A 685 -0.31 -17.53 1.11
CA GLY A 685 -0.06 -18.93 0.77
C GLY A 685 1.33 -19.49 1.08
N SER A 686 1.41 -20.36 2.09
CA SER A 686 2.48 -21.34 2.32
C SER A 686 1.93 -22.65 2.93
N ASP A 687 2.75 -23.70 2.96
CA ASP A 687 2.42 -25.03 3.50
C ASP A 687 2.63 -25.07 5.03
N GLY A 688 1.67 -25.61 5.81
CA GLY A 688 1.79 -25.79 7.27
C GLY A 688 0.65 -25.17 8.09
N TYR A 689 0.77 -25.24 9.43
CA TYR A 689 -0.19 -24.60 10.35
C TYR A 689 -0.10 -23.08 10.25
N LYS A 690 -1.26 -22.45 10.20
CA LYS A 690 -1.44 -21.00 10.21
C LYS A 690 -2.06 -20.59 11.54
N VAL A 691 -1.60 -19.47 12.09
CA VAL A 691 -2.11 -18.93 13.35
C VAL A 691 -2.69 -17.56 13.07
N PHE A 692 -3.97 -17.37 13.42
CA PHE A 692 -4.60 -16.07 13.43
C PHE A 692 -4.85 -15.64 14.87
N ARG A 693 -4.33 -14.48 15.26
CA ARG A 693 -4.47 -13.92 16.61
C ARG A 693 -5.46 -12.77 16.62
N PHE A 694 -6.17 -12.60 17.72
CA PHE A 694 -7.09 -11.50 17.94
C PHE A 694 -7.13 -11.08 19.41
N ALA A 695 -7.64 -9.87 19.67
CA ALA A 695 -7.84 -9.39 21.02
C ALA A 695 -8.64 -10.40 21.86
N GLU A 696 -8.15 -10.74 23.05
CA GLU A 696 -8.73 -11.79 23.89
C GLU A 696 -10.24 -11.60 24.10
N VAL A 697 -11.04 -12.62 23.79
CA VAL A 697 -12.48 -12.65 24.00
C VAL A 697 -12.87 -13.79 24.94
N THR A 698 -13.99 -13.64 25.65
CA THR A 698 -14.58 -14.73 26.43
C THR A 698 -15.58 -15.48 25.55
N ALA A 699 -15.30 -16.73 25.22
CA ALA A 699 -16.09 -17.54 24.31
C ALA A 699 -16.22 -18.99 24.77
N LYS A 700 -17.36 -19.60 24.47
CA LYS A 700 -17.54 -21.05 24.46
C LYS A 700 -17.61 -21.59 23.03
N TYR A 701 -18.04 -20.75 22.09
CA TYR A 701 -18.19 -21.09 20.69
C TYR A 701 -17.38 -20.12 19.83
N LEU A 702 -16.70 -20.65 18.82
CA LEU A 702 -16.10 -19.89 17.72
C LEU A 702 -16.71 -20.37 16.42
N ARG A 703 -16.99 -19.46 15.51
CA ARG A 703 -17.47 -19.78 14.16
C ARG A 703 -16.48 -19.23 13.15
N PHE A 704 -15.90 -20.14 12.39
CA PHE A 704 -15.00 -19.87 11.27
C PHE A 704 -15.81 -19.87 9.97
N VAL A 705 -15.82 -18.75 9.26
CA VAL A 705 -16.60 -18.57 8.03
C VAL A 705 -15.62 -18.35 6.88
N PRO A 706 -15.33 -19.35 6.03
CA PRO A 706 -14.41 -19.14 4.91
C PRO A 706 -15.00 -18.12 3.93
N LEU A 707 -14.22 -17.15 3.45
CA LEU A 707 -14.67 -16.08 2.53
C LEU A 707 -14.04 -16.21 1.13
N SER A 708 -12.89 -16.86 1.01
CA SER A 708 -12.25 -17.18 -0.26
C SER A 708 -11.30 -18.35 -0.13
N SER A 709 -10.91 -18.97 -1.24
CA SER A 709 -10.00 -20.10 -1.25
C SER A 709 -9.09 -20.17 -2.48
N THR A 710 -8.02 -20.96 -2.40
CA THR A 710 -7.14 -21.33 -3.52
C THR A 710 -7.08 -22.84 -3.67
N LEU A 711 -7.34 -23.33 -4.88
CA LEU A 711 -7.26 -24.75 -5.23
C LEU A 711 -5.81 -25.16 -5.50
N LEU A 712 -5.40 -26.33 -4.99
CA LEU A 712 -4.05 -26.89 -5.20
C LEU A 712 -4.03 -27.99 -6.26
N THR A 713 -5.17 -28.60 -6.54
CA THR A 713 -5.35 -29.67 -7.51
C THR A 713 -6.30 -29.24 -8.62
N GLY A 714 -6.15 -29.79 -9.83
CA GLY A 714 -7.04 -29.52 -10.98
C GLY A 714 -8.48 -30.04 -10.84
N ASP A 715 -8.86 -30.54 -9.65
CA ASP A 715 -10.23 -30.88 -9.30
C ASP A 715 -10.96 -29.59 -8.90
N SER A 716 -11.86 -29.15 -9.76
CA SER A 716 -12.22 -27.74 -9.93
C SER A 716 -13.12 -27.10 -8.87
N PHE A 717 -13.40 -27.73 -7.71
CA PHE A 717 -14.48 -27.23 -6.83
C PHE A 717 -14.33 -27.51 -5.32
N VAL A 718 -13.15 -27.87 -4.79
CA VAL A 718 -13.07 -28.32 -3.38
C VAL A 718 -11.86 -27.79 -2.62
N THR A 719 -12.09 -26.85 -1.70
CA THR A 719 -11.12 -26.45 -0.66
C THR A 719 -11.27 -27.32 0.58
N SER A 720 -10.20 -27.57 1.33
CA SER A 720 -10.28 -28.42 2.52
C SER A 720 -9.69 -27.80 3.78
N VAL A 721 -10.33 -28.08 4.91
CA VAL A 721 -9.82 -27.80 6.26
C VAL A 721 -9.37 -29.14 6.85
N ALA A 722 -8.06 -29.30 7.06
CA ALA A 722 -7.48 -30.49 7.69
C ALA A 722 -7.56 -30.38 9.21
N GLU A 723 -7.24 -29.21 9.78
CA GLU A 723 -7.38 -28.98 11.21
C GLU A 723 -7.78 -27.54 11.51
N LEU A 724 -8.50 -27.35 12.62
CA LEU A 724 -8.89 -26.04 13.13
C LEU A 724 -8.99 -26.10 14.66
N HIS A 725 -8.20 -25.29 15.36
CA HIS A 725 -8.14 -25.26 16.82
C HIS A 725 -8.39 -23.84 17.33
N ALA A 726 -9.08 -23.70 18.47
CA ALA A 726 -9.06 -22.46 19.23
C ALA A 726 -7.80 -22.39 20.08
N MET A 727 -7.31 -21.17 20.31
CA MET A 727 -6.16 -20.94 21.19
C MET A 727 -6.55 -20.00 22.34
N GLY A 728 -6.06 -20.32 23.53
CA GLY A 728 -6.23 -19.51 24.74
C GLY A 728 -4.95 -19.51 25.57
N GLY A 729 -4.71 -18.42 26.33
CA GLY A 729 -3.49 -18.27 27.14
C GLY A 729 -3.36 -19.39 28.17
N VAL A 730 -2.15 -19.93 28.33
CA VAL A 730 -1.77 -20.79 29.47
C VAL A 730 -1.69 -20.01 30.76
#